data_AF-A0A432UU85-F1
#
_entry.id   AF-A0A432UU85-F1
#
_cell.length_a   1.000
_cell.length_b   1.000
_cell.length_c   1.000
_cell.angle_alpha   90.00
_cell.angle_beta   90.00
_cell.angle_gamma   90.00
#
_symmetry.space_group_name_H-M   'P 1'
#
loop_
_entity.id
_entity.type
_entity.pdbx_description
1 polymer ?
#
loop_
_entity_poly.entity_id
_entity_poly.type
_entity_poly.pdbx_seq_one_letter_code
_entity_poly.pdbx_strand_id
1 'polypeptide(L)'
;MARQAFTLSQIQTRTSRVFFNALLLMHFAFVVLGIFAPSLVLAKGEISNITTHLEAATPTTYADHAWGQGNNLLIDSFDFSGNTYETNTEADTVIIRRSSEATPCSLFAATTNASKSYQADFPGTGSRCDMATVMSGNIINRGALNVFSNTGGADKNIERIDFIFSNGITAPAVIADLAKTGHVATEKTGNNAIKIAAITAIDSTDTPARYGPLVMINPTGCPTNDICYGSPTNITSVDFLHSTSGDNPIYTASSVEGLSMAFVTLEDLGISAGQTYFGFSYFPPDVDDTIELTDISAFPTNTPRSTHGDADIYGGTAGYFILENLITSPVADDDTASTKPSQAVTINVLDGDAPLTGLTVTKIATEPGNGTATINSDSTITYTPNEGFEGADSFEYEAQNEAGAATASVTVAVEGLDFDNDGIADNRDIDDDNDGILDTEEGNEDFDNDGIANRLDIDADGDGINDLEESGLREPLQDILDTDSNGQIDASQAFGSNGLADALESMENQPDYSGNGKAETPIDTDADSHPDFLDLDSDNDGIHDIIEAGFTDPDHDGQQTDQPSINHPLDTDGGGIADYHDLDSDDDGLADIVEAGGVDTNGDALVDNFLDNDGNGHDDSLQSNTLPVPDTDGDGLADYRDLDSNNDGLPDLIEAGGEDHDLNGIVDNFNESSDLNNNGMASTLNSSTGGQALPDLDSDNDGLADRLEIDNDADGVMDIAEAGLSDSDSNNDGIIDDLNDANGDGFDDAARSTLLNLKALPDTDKNGEPDYREASTTPKLKTGVNGYGSGSADWLLLGLSLALLIWRRRLLAPVLTCFLLIPLSLQAENSPVEREFNGRWYLGANLAVTRLKPVTQAPWYGVADDSSNGYSISLGRDLTKHLSLEGYYFDLGEAQINLQNGTTKPLGYEHLGISALGYFYNNRSADDYKNGFDDEGLHRHEGFSTYARIGLGYMNNETNINYERVHSIHLHYGAGLEYGWSNGIAGRAEIIAHDKDAQTVSIGLLKRFGKVAMYKTPKPATKPKPVRTIQPTLSAPVLLVTPTLPIFVNLPVVNFKNNKWELTKQSLLNLNPLINSLIENPEWKIIIRGHTDAVGKEKSNYLLSKARATFVAQYLQYKGIQSKRIIILPFGEKLPIADNKTKEGRQLNRRVDFEIIK
;
A
#
# COMPACT_ATOMS: atom_id res chain seq x y z
N MET A 1 50.27 -19.04 -11.61
CA MET A 1 51.73 -19.25 -11.45
C MET A 1 52.11 -18.66 -10.09
N ALA A 2 52.84 -19.30 -9.16
CA ALA A 2 53.34 -20.68 -9.02
C ALA A 2 53.18 -21.06 -7.51
N ARG A 3 52.94 -22.31 -7.07
CA ARG A 3 53.87 -23.48 -7.00
C ARG A 3 55.26 -23.09 -6.46
N GLN A 4 55.85 -23.72 -5.44
CA GLN A 4 55.61 -24.95 -4.64
C GLN A 4 56.34 -24.76 -3.27
N ALA A 5 56.29 -25.61 -2.23
CA ALA A 5 55.34 -26.58 -1.67
C ALA A 5 56.07 -27.30 -0.49
N PHE A 6 55.37 -27.83 0.52
CA PHE A 6 55.62 -29.16 1.12
C PHE A 6 54.54 -29.51 2.18
N THR A 7 54.51 -30.76 2.64
CA THR A 7 53.33 -31.43 3.22
C THR A 7 53.55 -32.11 4.58
N LEU A 8 52.49 -32.08 5.40
CA LEU A 8 52.04 -33.06 6.41
C LEU A 8 52.95 -33.48 7.60
N SER A 9 52.24 -33.86 8.69
CA SER A 9 52.47 -35.06 9.53
C SER A 9 52.87 -34.89 11.02
N GLN A 10 51.83 -34.85 11.86
CA GLN A 10 51.62 -35.71 13.05
C GLN A 10 52.26 -35.46 14.44
N ILE A 11 51.48 -35.96 15.42
CA ILE A 11 51.78 -36.45 16.77
C ILE A 11 51.80 -35.47 17.96
N GLN A 12 51.12 -35.93 19.02
CA GLN A 12 50.92 -35.29 20.32
C GLN A 12 52.19 -35.33 21.19
N THR A 13 52.34 -34.43 22.18
CA THR A 13 52.25 -34.84 23.61
C THR A 13 52.32 -33.68 24.63
N ARG A 14 51.29 -33.65 25.49
CA ARG A 14 51.28 -33.40 26.95
C ARG A 14 52.41 -32.57 27.63
N THR A 15 51.94 -31.57 28.39
CA THR A 15 52.39 -31.18 29.77
C THR A 15 53.75 -30.47 29.91
N SER A 16 54.02 -29.65 30.96
CA SER A 16 53.29 -29.43 32.22
C SER A 16 53.55 -28.04 32.85
N ARG A 17 52.66 -27.64 33.77
CA ARG A 17 52.91 -27.11 35.15
C ARG A 17 54.33 -26.57 35.50
N VAL A 18 54.52 -25.52 36.32
CA VAL A 18 53.64 -24.71 37.20
C VAL A 18 54.45 -23.51 37.74
N PHE A 19 53.77 -22.42 38.15
CA PHE A 19 54.19 -21.34 39.09
C PHE A 19 55.68 -20.89 39.09
N PHE A 20 55.91 -19.59 38.87
CA PHE A 20 56.29 -18.75 40.01
C PHE A 20 55.80 -17.31 39.85
N ASN A 21 55.50 -16.64 40.96
CA ASN A 21 54.72 -15.40 40.97
C ASN A 21 55.54 -14.13 40.74
N ALA A 22 54.89 -13.19 40.05
CA ALA A 22 54.90 -11.74 40.27
C ALA A 22 56.11 -11.09 40.98
N LEU A 23 57.01 -10.53 40.16
CA LEU A 23 57.72 -9.27 40.36
C LEU A 23 58.07 -8.79 38.93
N LEU A 24 58.03 -7.51 38.54
CA LEU A 24 58.24 -6.26 39.28
C LEU A 24 57.52 -5.08 38.55
N LEU A 25 57.25 -3.97 39.24
CA LEU A 25 56.84 -2.69 38.63
C LEU A 25 57.95 -2.11 37.73
N MET A 26 57.60 -1.37 36.65
CA MET A 26 58.01 0.04 36.40
C MET A 26 57.93 0.53 34.93
N HIS A 27 57.42 1.77 34.73
CA HIS A 27 57.76 2.74 33.65
C HIS A 27 57.35 2.38 32.19
N PHE A 28 57.24 3.24 31.16
CA PHE A 28 57.27 4.72 30.88
C PHE A 28 56.43 4.88 29.57
N ALA A 29 55.51 5.82 29.26
CA ALA A 29 55.03 7.14 29.74
C ALA A 29 55.53 8.41 28.98
N PHE A 30 54.56 9.27 28.59
CA PHE A 30 54.63 10.64 27.99
C PHE A 30 54.99 10.89 26.49
N VAL A 31 54.19 11.78 25.85
CA VAL A 31 54.45 12.87 24.85
C VAL A 31 53.12 13.21 24.13
N VAL A 32 52.34 14.25 24.53
CA VAL A 32 52.37 15.69 24.10
C VAL A 32 51.74 15.92 22.68
N LEU A 33 50.51 16.45 22.54
CA LEU A 33 50.02 17.87 22.59
C LEU A 33 50.43 18.74 21.38
N GLY A 34 49.62 19.65 20.80
CA GLY A 34 48.21 20.08 21.02
C GLY A 34 47.71 20.97 19.83
N ILE A 35 46.41 21.02 19.48
CA ILE A 35 45.38 22.01 19.88
C ILE A 35 45.76 23.50 19.68
N PHE A 36 45.09 24.23 18.75
CA PHE A 36 44.22 25.42 19.01
C PHE A 36 43.71 26.13 17.73
N ALA A 37 42.49 26.70 17.81
CA ALA A 37 41.88 27.70 16.90
C ALA A 37 41.69 29.04 17.68
N PRO A 38 41.08 30.18 17.22
CA PRO A 38 39.85 30.30 16.39
C PRO A 38 39.73 31.53 15.42
N SER A 39 38.56 31.65 14.76
CA SER A 39 37.79 32.82 14.21
C SER A 39 38.47 34.20 13.97
N LEU A 40 38.16 34.97 12.90
CA LEU A 40 36.88 35.69 12.67
C LEU A 40 36.93 36.60 11.39
N VAL A 41 35.76 36.95 10.81
CA VAL A 41 35.41 38.24 10.09
C VAL A 41 35.71 38.47 8.56
N LEU A 42 34.67 38.99 7.88
CA LEU A 42 34.50 39.68 6.57
C LEU A 42 35.15 39.22 5.23
N ALA A 43 34.24 38.86 4.29
CA ALA A 43 33.96 39.50 2.98
C ALA A 43 34.88 39.42 1.74
N LYS A 44 34.20 39.11 0.61
CA LYS A 44 34.46 39.43 -0.82
C LYS A 44 35.76 38.99 -1.52
N GLY A 45 35.58 38.11 -2.52
CA GLY A 45 36.32 38.09 -3.80
C GLY A 45 37.73 37.49 -3.77
N GLU A 46 38.36 37.16 -4.92
CA GLU A 46 37.84 36.91 -6.29
C GLU A 46 38.95 36.16 -7.08
N ILE A 47 39.11 36.41 -8.39
CA ILE A 47 40.19 35.91 -9.29
C ILE A 47 40.03 34.44 -9.75
N SER A 48 39.99 34.12 -11.05
CA SER A 48 39.84 35.00 -12.24
C SER A 48 39.43 34.25 -13.52
N ASN A 49 38.52 34.85 -14.27
CA ASN A 49 38.50 35.11 -15.72
C ASN A 49 39.32 34.21 -16.67
N ILE A 50 38.64 33.74 -17.72
CA ILE A 50 39.14 33.85 -19.10
C ILE A 50 38.47 35.08 -19.73
N THR A 51 39.17 35.77 -20.64
CA THR A 51 38.85 37.16 -21.04
C THR A 51 38.62 37.32 -22.55
N THR A 52 37.54 38.01 -22.91
CA THR A 52 37.46 38.91 -24.09
C THR A 52 36.43 40.00 -23.78
N HIS A 53 36.85 41.16 -23.29
CA HIS A 53 37.19 42.34 -24.10
C HIS A 53 35.96 43.14 -24.59
N LEU A 54 35.50 44.07 -23.74
CA LEU A 54 35.15 45.43 -24.18
C LEU A 54 35.90 46.40 -23.25
N GLU A 55 36.56 47.42 -23.80
CA GLU A 55 37.41 48.34 -23.02
C GLU A 55 36.62 49.59 -22.62
N ALA A 56 36.54 49.88 -21.31
CA ALA A 56 36.03 51.14 -20.82
C ALA A 56 37.09 52.24 -21.00
N ALA A 57 36.99 53.02 -22.07
CA ALA A 57 37.86 54.15 -22.33
C ALA A 57 37.71 55.22 -21.24
N THR A 58 38.84 55.73 -20.74
CA THR A 58 38.86 56.79 -19.73
C THR A 58 38.41 58.14 -20.31
N PRO A 59 37.78 59.03 -19.51
CA PRO A 59 37.26 60.29 -20.01
C PRO A 59 38.39 61.27 -20.35
N THR A 60 38.65 61.46 -21.64
CA THR A 60 39.54 62.52 -22.15
C THR A 60 38.93 63.26 -23.33
N THR A 61 38.97 64.60 -23.25
CA THR A 61 38.71 65.60 -24.30
C THR A 61 37.31 65.65 -24.92
N TYR A 62 36.72 66.84 -24.88
CA TYR A 62 35.60 67.25 -25.73
C TYR A 62 35.91 66.95 -27.22
N ALA A 63 35.02 66.23 -27.88
CA ALA A 63 34.93 66.11 -29.33
C ALA A 63 33.45 65.93 -29.71
N ASP A 64 32.96 66.69 -30.68
CA ASP A 64 31.54 66.72 -31.05
C ASP A 64 31.10 65.39 -31.68
N HIS A 65 30.09 64.73 -31.09
CA HIS A 65 29.44 63.56 -31.68
C HIS A 65 27.94 63.78 -31.89
N ALA A 66 27.48 63.34 -33.07
CA ALA A 66 26.27 63.79 -33.72
C ALA A 66 24.98 63.12 -33.21
N TRP A 67 23.84 63.62 -33.70
CA TRP A 67 22.50 63.11 -33.42
C TRP A 67 22.34 61.61 -33.71
N GLY A 68 21.44 60.96 -32.97
CA GLY A 68 20.58 59.90 -33.54
C GLY A 68 20.94 58.44 -33.27
N GLN A 69 21.99 58.11 -32.52
CA GLN A 69 22.30 56.70 -32.21
C GLN A 69 21.43 56.13 -31.07
N GLY A 70 20.98 54.88 -31.23
CA GLY A 70 20.10 54.14 -30.30
C GLY A 70 19.04 53.30 -31.05
N ASN A 71 18.69 52.12 -30.53
CA ASN A 71 17.78 51.18 -31.21
C ASN A 71 16.30 51.61 -31.11
N ASN A 72 15.39 50.87 -31.77
CA ASN A 72 13.96 51.17 -31.78
C ASN A 72 13.32 50.88 -30.42
N LEU A 73 12.43 51.76 -29.96
CA LEU A 73 11.62 51.55 -28.76
C LEU A 73 10.14 51.48 -29.19
N LEU A 74 9.55 50.31 -29.03
CA LEU A 74 8.13 50.03 -29.24
C LEU A 74 7.58 49.59 -27.88
N ILE A 75 6.71 50.40 -27.29
CA ILE A 75 6.07 50.11 -26.00
C ILE A 75 4.83 49.25 -26.30
N ASP A 76 4.69 48.14 -25.60
CA ASP A 76 3.55 47.22 -25.70
C ASP A 76 2.49 47.58 -24.64
N SER A 77 2.96 47.70 -23.40
CA SER A 77 2.21 48.18 -22.23
C SER A 77 3.10 48.95 -21.26
N PHE A 78 2.49 49.70 -20.33
CA PHE A 78 3.18 50.33 -19.22
C PHE A 78 2.32 50.40 -17.95
N ASP A 79 2.93 50.16 -16.79
CA ASP A 79 2.30 50.35 -15.49
C ASP A 79 2.45 51.79 -15.00
N PHE A 80 1.35 52.41 -14.57
CA PHE A 80 1.37 53.69 -13.87
C PHE A 80 0.43 53.71 -12.65
N SER A 81 0.98 54.05 -11.48
CA SER A 81 0.20 54.24 -10.24
C SER A 81 -0.71 53.06 -9.83
N GLY A 82 -0.37 51.83 -10.25
CA GLY A 82 -1.17 50.61 -10.01
C GLY A 82 -2.19 50.28 -11.09
N ASN A 83 -2.11 50.93 -12.26
CA ASN A 83 -2.96 50.72 -13.43
C ASN A 83 -2.11 50.33 -14.64
N THR A 84 -2.44 49.24 -15.32
CA THR A 84 -1.83 48.81 -16.59
C THR A 84 -2.47 49.50 -17.78
N TYR A 85 -1.67 50.04 -18.69
CA TYR A 85 -2.12 50.58 -19.98
C TYR A 85 -1.50 49.79 -21.13
N GLU A 86 -2.32 49.26 -22.03
CA GLU A 86 -1.89 48.45 -23.18
C GLU A 86 -2.10 49.19 -24.50
N THR A 87 -1.28 48.88 -25.52
CA THR A 87 -1.53 49.39 -26.89
C THR A 87 -2.83 48.82 -27.45
N ASN A 88 -3.63 49.65 -28.13
CA ASN A 88 -4.71 49.13 -28.95
C ASN A 88 -4.10 48.38 -30.16
N THR A 89 -4.44 47.11 -30.33
CA THR A 89 -3.97 46.25 -31.43
C THR A 89 -4.37 46.76 -32.83
N GLU A 90 -5.40 47.63 -32.93
CA GLU A 90 -5.78 48.33 -34.16
C GLU A 90 -4.92 49.56 -34.49
N ALA A 91 -4.10 50.06 -33.56
CA ALA A 91 -3.37 51.33 -33.70
C ALA A 91 -1.91 51.14 -34.12
N ASP A 92 -1.59 51.56 -35.35
CA ASP A 92 -0.22 51.58 -35.88
C ASP A 92 0.69 52.54 -35.07
N THR A 93 1.55 52.01 -34.20
CA THR A 93 2.65 52.75 -33.55
C THR A 93 3.64 53.30 -34.59
N VAL A 94 4.13 54.54 -34.42
CA VAL A 94 5.03 55.20 -35.39
C VAL A 94 6.29 55.79 -34.71
N ILE A 95 7.42 55.70 -35.41
CA ILE A 95 8.77 56.18 -35.00
C ILE A 95 9.32 57.09 -36.10
N ILE A 96 10.05 58.16 -35.75
CA ILE A 96 10.71 59.08 -36.73
C ILE A 96 12.22 59.23 -36.44
N ARG A 97 13.07 59.21 -37.49
CA ARG A 97 14.55 59.22 -37.38
C ARG A 97 15.25 59.97 -38.54
N ARG A 98 16.54 60.31 -38.35
CA ARG A 98 17.47 60.86 -39.37
C ARG A 98 18.79 60.08 -39.34
N SER A 99 19.27 59.61 -40.50
CA SER A 99 20.54 58.86 -40.61
C SER A 99 21.80 59.75 -40.52
N SER A 100 22.91 59.17 -40.07
CA SER A 100 24.22 59.80 -39.90
C SER A 100 25.27 59.42 -40.96
N GLU A 101 24.99 58.46 -41.87
CA GLU A 101 26.01 57.91 -42.77
C GLU A 101 26.11 58.59 -44.14
N ALA A 102 27.03 59.57 -44.23
CA ALA A 102 27.73 60.06 -45.45
C ALA A 102 26.93 60.49 -46.71
N THR A 103 25.61 60.31 -46.72
CA THR A 103 24.68 60.64 -47.79
C THR A 103 23.44 61.30 -47.17
N PRO A 104 22.92 62.39 -47.74
CA PRO A 104 21.90 63.18 -47.06
C PRO A 104 20.48 62.63 -47.28
N CYS A 105 19.66 62.74 -46.23
CA CYS A 105 18.19 62.59 -46.23
C CYS A 105 17.64 61.16 -46.36
N SER A 106 17.40 60.52 -45.21
CA SER A 106 16.46 59.39 -45.07
C SER A 106 15.66 59.52 -43.78
N LEU A 107 14.42 59.03 -43.81
CA LEU A 107 13.46 59.03 -42.70
C LEU A 107 12.76 57.67 -42.69
N PHE A 108 12.61 57.08 -41.52
CA PHE A 108 11.93 55.80 -41.31
C PHE A 108 10.57 56.02 -40.64
N ALA A 109 9.65 55.10 -40.92
CA ALA A 109 8.43 54.81 -40.17
C ALA A 109 8.19 53.30 -40.28
N ALA A 110 7.69 52.66 -39.23
CA ALA A 110 7.41 51.22 -39.18
C ALA A 110 6.34 50.99 -38.12
N THR A 111 5.42 50.05 -38.38
CA THR A 111 4.26 49.77 -37.52
C THR A 111 4.19 48.28 -37.15
N THR A 112 3.34 47.94 -36.19
CA THR A 112 3.12 46.57 -35.69
C THR A 112 2.74 45.59 -36.80
N ASN A 113 1.85 46.00 -37.70
CA ASN A 113 1.30 45.14 -38.74
C ASN A 113 2.05 45.19 -40.09
N ALA A 114 3.00 46.12 -40.29
CA ALA A 114 3.78 46.18 -41.54
C ALA A 114 5.18 46.82 -41.41
N SER A 115 6.23 45.99 -41.54
CA SER A 115 7.60 46.47 -41.78
C SER A 115 7.80 46.89 -43.25
N LYS A 116 7.71 48.20 -43.54
CA LYS A 116 8.08 48.79 -44.85
C LYS A 116 9.30 49.70 -44.73
N SER A 117 10.49 49.14 -44.97
CA SER A 117 11.73 49.91 -45.13
C SER A 117 11.75 50.65 -46.48
N TYR A 118 11.58 51.97 -46.47
CA TYR A 118 11.74 52.81 -47.66
C TYR A 118 13.22 53.07 -47.98
N GLN A 119 13.89 52.06 -48.56
CA GLN A 119 15.24 52.22 -49.11
C GLN A 119 15.18 53.00 -50.42
N ALA A 120 15.64 54.25 -50.39
CA ALA A 120 15.56 55.17 -51.52
C ALA A 120 16.75 55.05 -52.48
N ASP A 121 16.71 54.06 -53.38
CA ASP A 121 17.66 53.92 -54.49
C ASP A 121 17.48 55.04 -55.53
N PHE A 122 18.06 56.22 -55.26
CA PHE A 122 18.05 57.35 -56.18
C PHE A 122 19.28 57.35 -57.12
N PRO A 123 19.09 57.28 -58.46
CA PRO A 123 20.18 57.34 -59.40
C PRO A 123 20.58 58.80 -59.74
N GLY A 124 21.85 59.14 -59.55
CA GLY A 124 22.48 60.27 -60.23
C GLY A 124 23.10 61.36 -59.35
N THR A 125 24.18 61.94 -59.83
CA THR A 125 24.96 62.97 -59.14
C THR A 125 24.35 64.36 -59.30
N GLY A 126 24.03 65.06 -58.20
CA GLY A 126 23.91 66.53 -58.24
C GLY A 126 22.91 67.21 -57.30
N SER A 127 23.34 67.46 -56.06
CA SER A 127 22.87 68.56 -55.17
C SER A 127 21.36 68.69 -54.85
N ARG A 128 21.07 68.62 -53.53
CA ARG A 128 19.78 68.88 -52.84
C ARG A 128 18.80 67.70 -52.83
N CYS A 129 18.27 67.40 -51.64
CA CYS A 129 17.17 66.46 -51.42
C CYS A 129 15.82 67.11 -51.70
N ASP A 130 14.82 66.32 -52.09
CA ASP A 130 13.41 66.67 -51.95
C ASP A 130 12.71 65.62 -51.06
N MET A 131 12.00 66.08 -50.04
CA MET A 131 11.26 65.23 -49.10
C MET A 131 9.88 64.81 -49.67
N ALA A 132 9.47 65.32 -50.84
CA ALA A 132 8.17 65.09 -51.45
C ALA A 132 7.90 63.61 -51.78
N THR A 133 8.88 62.89 -52.31
CA THR A 133 8.68 61.54 -52.86
C THR A 133 8.63 60.44 -51.77
N VAL A 134 9.33 60.63 -50.65
CA VAL A 134 9.60 59.55 -49.68
C VAL A 134 8.39 59.22 -48.80
N MET A 135 7.62 60.22 -48.35
CA MET A 135 6.41 60.00 -47.55
C MET A 135 5.16 59.91 -48.45
N SER A 136 5.20 59.00 -49.43
CA SER A 136 4.06 58.73 -50.35
C SER A 136 3.31 57.44 -50.01
N GLY A 137 3.55 56.87 -48.82
CA GLY A 137 2.82 55.72 -48.25
C GLY A 137 1.84 56.15 -47.16
N ASN A 138 0.62 55.58 -47.21
CA ASN A 138 -0.65 55.97 -46.56
C ASN A 138 -0.69 56.04 -45.01
N ILE A 139 0.38 56.40 -44.31
CA ILE A 139 0.43 56.48 -42.83
C ILE A 139 0.87 57.88 -42.36
N ILE A 140 1.70 58.57 -43.16
CA ILE A 140 2.08 59.97 -42.92
C ILE A 140 1.68 60.77 -44.17
N ASN A 141 0.51 61.41 -44.13
CA ASN A 141 0.05 62.17 -45.27
C ASN A 141 0.86 63.47 -45.44
N ARG A 142 1.36 63.69 -46.64
CA ARG A 142 1.88 64.98 -47.08
C ARG A 142 0.72 65.84 -47.59
N GLY A 143 -0.09 66.34 -46.64
CA GLY A 143 -1.20 67.25 -46.95
C GLY A 143 -0.77 68.38 -47.90
N ALA A 144 -1.69 68.85 -48.76
CA ALA A 144 -1.36 69.50 -50.03
C ALA A 144 -0.48 70.78 -49.94
N LEU A 145 -0.24 71.29 -48.74
CA LEU A 145 0.67 72.38 -48.41
C LEU A 145 1.96 71.82 -47.74
N ASN A 146 3.04 71.76 -48.51
CA ASN A 146 4.27 71.04 -48.13
C ASN A 146 5.15 71.81 -47.12
N VAL A 147 4.88 71.66 -45.82
CA VAL A 147 5.63 72.32 -44.71
C VAL A 147 7.15 72.06 -44.78
N PHE A 148 7.57 70.91 -45.32
CA PHE A 148 8.98 70.57 -45.50
C PHE A 148 9.69 71.31 -46.66
N SER A 149 9.00 72.14 -47.44
CA SER A 149 9.56 72.81 -48.64
C SER A 149 10.01 74.27 -48.43
N ASN A 150 10.83 74.52 -47.40
CA ASN A 150 11.50 75.82 -47.22
C ASN A 150 12.87 75.82 -47.96
N THR A 151 12.87 76.14 -49.26
CA THR A 151 14.00 75.85 -50.18
C THR A 151 15.22 76.79 -50.07
N GLY A 152 15.88 76.84 -48.91
CA GLY A 152 17.20 77.49 -48.78
C GLY A 152 17.77 77.57 -47.37
N GLY A 153 18.99 77.03 -47.19
CA GLY A 153 19.75 77.07 -45.93
C GLY A 153 20.22 75.67 -45.49
N ALA A 154 21.22 75.62 -44.60
CA ALA A 154 21.67 74.37 -43.98
C ALA A 154 21.11 74.17 -42.55
N ASP A 155 20.54 75.23 -41.97
CA ASP A 155 20.02 75.30 -40.61
C ASP A 155 18.53 75.72 -40.68
N LYS A 156 17.62 74.74 -40.74
CA LYS A 156 16.15 74.92 -40.66
C LYS A 156 15.49 73.69 -39.98
N ASN A 157 14.35 73.93 -39.35
CA ASN A 157 13.67 73.10 -38.36
C ASN A 157 12.36 72.46 -38.89
N ILE A 158 11.63 71.75 -38.02
CA ILE A 158 10.33 71.11 -38.29
C ILE A 158 9.26 71.73 -37.38
N GLU A 159 8.33 72.46 -37.99
CA GLU A 159 7.28 73.25 -37.31
C GLU A 159 5.97 72.46 -37.06
N ARG A 160 5.80 71.30 -37.68
CA ARG A 160 4.59 70.47 -37.61
C ARG A 160 4.88 69.03 -38.04
N ILE A 161 4.29 68.04 -37.36
CA ILE A 161 4.24 66.63 -37.79
C ILE A 161 2.81 66.12 -37.61
N ASP A 162 2.23 65.52 -38.66
CA ASP A 162 0.88 64.95 -38.64
C ASP A 162 0.94 63.41 -38.68
N PHE A 163 0.25 62.74 -37.76
CA PHE A 163 0.00 61.30 -37.77
C PHE A 163 -1.49 61.08 -38.04
N ILE A 164 -1.85 60.33 -39.09
CA ILE A 164 -3.24 60.28 -39.59
C ILE A 164 -3.71 58.83 -39.76
N PHE A 165 -4.86 58.51 -39.15
CA PHE A 165 -5.51 57.21 -39.25
C PHE A 165 -6.47 57.21 -40.44
N SER A 166 -6.14 56.44 -41.48
CA SER A 166 -6.83 56.44 -42.79
C SER A 166 -8.35 56.17 -42.74
N ASN A 167 -8.82 55.47 -41.70
CA ASN A 167 -10.25 55.15 -41.50
C ASN A 167 -10.92 56.01 -40.40
N GLY A 168 -10.13 56.78 -39.64
CA GLY A 168 -10.54 57.31 -38.34
C GLY A 168 -10.61 56.25 -37.23
N ILE A 169 -10.61 56.70 -35.98
CA ILE A 169 -10.85 55.92 -34.76
C ILE A 169 -12.04 56.55 -34.04
N THR A 170 -12.97 55.75 -33.52
CA THR A 170 -14.11 56.25 -32.75
C THR A 170 -13.83 56.10 -31.26
N ALA A 171 -13.91 57.20 -30.52
CA ALA A 171 -13.66 57.22 -29.08
C ALA A 171 -14.73 56.42 -28.30
N PRO A 172 -14.41 55.89 -27.10
CA PRO A 172 -15.36 55.17 -26.24
C PRO A 172 -16.72 55.84 -26.10
N ALA A 173 -17.80 55.03 -26.08
CA ALA A 173 -19.17 55.52 -25.94
C ALA A 173 -19.52 55.99 -24.51
N VAL A 174 -18.72 55.58 -23.52
CA VAL A 174 -18.87 55.93 -22.11
C VAL A 174 -17.90 57.07 -21.77
N ILE A 175 -18.43 58.17 -21.23
CA ILE A 175 -17.65 59.39 -20.94
C ILE A 175 -16.50 59.12 -19.97
N ALA A 176 -16.71 58.26 -18.97
CA ALA A 176 -15.71 57.93 -17.94
C ALA A 176 -14.46 57.20 -18.49
N ASP A 177 -14.52 56.68 -19.72
CA ASP A 177 -13.42 55.94 -20.34
C ASP A 177 -12.58 56.82 -21.29
N LEU A 178 -13.04 58.04 -21.60
CA LEU A 178 -12.24 59.06 -22.30
C LEU A 178 -11.03 59.52 -21.46
N ALA A 179 -11.19 59.56 -20.13
CA ALA A 179 -10.12 59.82 -19.18
C ALA A 179 -9.17 58.62 -18.96
N LYS A 180 -9.54 57.42 -19.47
CA LYS A 180 -8.77 56.17 -19.37
C LYS A 180 -8.12 55.75 -20.70
N THR A 181 -8.34 56.52 -21.77
CA THR A 181 -7.85 56.26 -23.13
C THR A 181 -7.15 57.51 -23.66
N GLY A 182 -6.07 57.33 -24.42
CA GLY A 182 -5.23 58.46 -24.78
C GLY A 182 -3.98 58.12 -25.58
N HIS A 183 -3.12 59.12 -25.75
CA HIS A 183 -1.97 59.07 -26.64
C HIS A 183 -0.66 59.33 -25.90
N VAL A 184 0.33 58.46 -26.11
CA VAL A 184 1.69 58.62 -25.56
C VAL A 184 2.58 59.39 -26.52
N ALA A 185 3.34 60.35 -25.99
CA ALA A 185 4.41 61.06 -26.68
C ALA A 185 5.74 60.93 -25.89
N THR A 186 6.87 60.82 -26.59
CA THR A 186 8.20 60.67 -25.97
C THR A 186 9.22 61.68 -26.50
N GLU A 187 10.08 62.22 -25.64
CA GLU A 187 11.20 63.12 -26.00
C GLU A 187 12.51 62.56 -25.42
N LYS A 188 13.61 62.53 -26.21
CA LYS A 188 14.84 61.78 -25.89
C LYS A 188 15.89 62.57 -25.08
N THR A 189 15.76 63.89 -24.99
CA THR A 189 16.69 64.77 -24.25
C THR A 189 16.15 65.21 -22.89
N GLY A 190 14.87 64.94 -22.60
CA GLY A 190 14.24 65.09 -21.28
C GLY A 190 14.06 66.54 -20.82
N ASN A 191 14.07 67.52 -21.74
CA ASN A 191 14.16 68.94 -21.38
C ASN A 191 13.27 69.89 -22.20
N ASN A 192 12.62 69.43 -23.27
CA ASN A 192 11.88 70.29 -24.21
C ASN A 192 10.36 70.07 -24.14
N ALA A 193 9.58 71.14 -24.02
CA ALA A 193 8.12 71.10 -24.16
C ALA A 193 7.69 70.91 -25.62
N ILE A 194 6.52 70.30 -25.83
CA ILE A 194 5.94 70.01 -27.16
C ILE A 194 4.44 70.32 -27.08
N LYS A 195 3.82 70.79 -28.17
CA LYS A 195 2.36 70.96 -28.25
C LYS A 195 1.74 69.86 -29.13
N ILE A 196 0.53 69.44 -28.79
CA ILE A 196 -0.25 68.41 -29.51
C ILE A 196 -1.70 68.86 -29.72
N ALA A 197 -2.31 68.49 -30.84
CA ALA A 197 -3.75 68.61 -31.05
C ALA A 197 -4.30 67.39 -31.80
N ALA A 198 -5.46 66.88 -31.39
CA ALA A 198 -6.15 65.81 -32.13
C ALA A 198 -6.74 66.34 -33.45
N ILE A 199 -6.64 65.55 -34.52
CA ILE A 199 -7.22 65.86 -35.83
C ILE A 199 -8.68 65.39 -35.80
N THR A 200 -9.61 66.34 -35.73
CA THR A 200 -11.06 66.06 -35.60
C THR A 200 -11.80 66.02 -36.93
N ALA A 201 -11.15 66.41 -38.03
CA ALA A 201 -11.58 66.14 -39.40
C ALA A 201 -10.41 66.20 -40.38
N ILE A 202 -10.49 65.40 -41.45
CA ILE A 202 -9.63 65.46 -42.64
C ILE A 202 -10.45 65.86 -43.88
N ASP A 203 -9.79 66.38 -44.91
CA ASP A 203 -10.41 66.64 -46.22
C ASP A 203 -10.31 65.43 -47.17
N SER A 204 -10.79 65.58 -48.42
CA SER A 204 -10.75 64.52 -49.44
C SER A 204 -9.36 64.25 -50.04
N THR A 205 -8.29 64.74 -49.40
CA THR A 205 -6.88 64.46 -49.68
C THR A 205 -6.15 63.98 -48.42
N ASP A 206 -6.90 63.54 -47.42
CA ASP A 206 -6.48 63.17 -46.07
C ASP A 206 -5.73 64.31 -45.33
N THR A 207 -5.87 65.56 -45.77
CA THR A 207 -5.21 66.72 -45.12
C THR A 207 -6.00 67.12 -43.88
N PRO A 208 -5.37 67.39 -42.71
CA PRO A 208 -6.08 67.87 -41.53
C PRO A 208 -6.87 69.14 -41.81
N ALA A 209 -8.19 69.06 -41.66
CA ALA A 209 -9.17 70.10 -41.94
C ALA A 209 -9.82 70.68 -40.67
N ARG A 210 -9.65 70.03 -39.52
CA ARG A 210 -10.00 70.56 -38.19
C ARG A 210 -9.17 69.92 -37.10
N TYR A 211 -8.90 70.72 -36.06
CA TYR A 211 -8.21 70.32 -34.84
C TYR A 211 -9.13 70.41 -33.61
N GLY A 212 -8.81 69.63 -32.57
CA GLY A 212 -9.20 69.91 -31.20
C GLY A 212 -8.41 71.09 -30.59
N PRO A 213 -8.51 71.35 -29.28
CA PRO A 213 -7.61 72.26 -28.59
C PRO A 213 -6.13 71.88 -28.77
N LEU A 214 -5.26 72.89 -28.72
CA LEU A 214 -3.81 72.72 -28.69
C LEU A 214 -3.37 72.57 -27.22
N VAL A 215 -2.90 71.38 -26.86
CA VAL A 215 -2.48 71.01 -25.50
C VAL A 215 -0.95 71.09 -25.41
N MET A 216 -0.43 71.69 -24.33
CA MET A 216 1.02 71.82 -24.10
C MET A 216 1.52 70.70 -23.17
N ILE A 217 2.27 69.76 -23.73
CA ILE A 217 3.01 68.74 -23.00
C ILE A 217 4.31 69.35 -22.49
N ASN A 218 4.56 69.30 -21.18
CA ASN A 218 5.77 69.84 -20.56
C ASN A 218 6.50 68.78 -19.71
N PRO A 219 7.45 68.01 -20.28
CA PRO A 219 7.99 66.81 -19.65
C PRO A 219 8.76 67.03 -18.34
N THR A 220 9.09 68.28 -17.99
CA THR A 220 9.71 68.66 -16.70
C THR A 220 8.79 69.43 -15.75
N GLY A 221 7.49 69.55 -16.06
CA GLY A 221 6.49 70.13 -15.14
C GLY A 221 5.12 70.41 -15.77
N CYS A 222 4.23 69.42 -15.75
CA CYS A 222 2.82 69.54 -16.20
C CYS A 222 1.86 69.99 -15.06
N PRO A 223 0.66 70.48 -15.40
CA PRO A 223 -0.41 70.72 -14.42
C PRO A 223 -1.01 69.40 -13.88
N THR A 224 -1.90 69.50 -12.91
CA THR A 224 -2.34 68.39 -12.03
C THR A 224 -3.20 67.28 -12.67
N ASN A 225 -3.41 67.34 -13.98
CA ASN A 225 -4.38 66.48 -14.68
C ASN A 225 -3.69 65.62 -15.77
N ASP A 226 -2.61 66.12 -16.38
CA ASP A 226 -1.81 65.37 -17.38
C ASP A 226 -0.81 64.41 -16.73
N ILE A 227 -0.56 63.25 -17.36
CA ILE A 227 0.47 62.31 -16.91
C ILE A 227 1.79 62.64 -17.63
N CYS A 228 2.74 63.26 -16.92
CA CYS A 228 4.05 63.65 -17.46
C CYS A 228 5.22 63.12 -16.63
N TYR A 229 6.23 62.54 -17.30
CA TYR A 229 7.36 61.87 -16.67
C TYR A 229 8.68 62.64 -16.82
N GLY A 230 9.18 63.13 -15.68
CA GLY A 230 10.57 63.50 -15.48
C GLY A 230 11.16 62.70 -14.31
N SER A 231 12.25 61.96 -14.58
CA SER A 231 12.95 61.03 -13.67
C SER A 231 12.31 59.61 -13.53
N PRO A 232 13.11 58.51 -13.41
CA PRO A 232 12.61 57.13 -13.59
C PRO A 232 11.85 56.51 -12.41
N THR A 233 11.31 57.28 -11.47
CA THR A 233 10.80 56.76 -10.18
C THR A 233 9.35 56.31 -10.18
N ASN A 234 8.58 56.63 -11.23
CA ASN A 234 7.12 56.52 -11.23
C ASN A 234 6.57 55.46 -12.20
N ILE A 235 7.46 54.67 -12.81
CA ILE A 235 7.14 53.59 -13.74
C ILE A 235 7.69 52.30 -13.12
N THR A 236 6.84 51.29 -12.90
CA THR A 236 7.26 50.00 -12.32
C THR A 236 7.73 49.02 -13.39
N SER A 237 7.17 49.11 -14.58
CA SER A 237 7.44 48.25 -15.74
C SER A 237 7.22 49.03 -17.05
N VAL A 238 7.91 48.61 -18.11
CA VAL A 238 7.56 48.93 -19.51
C VAL A 238 7.90 47.69 -20.29
N ASP A 239 6.90 47.04 -20.89
CA ASP A 239 7.15 45.91 -21.77
C ASP A 239 7.25 46.35 -23.23
N PHE A 240 8.09 45.63 -23.98
CA PHE A 240 8.51 46.03 -25.31
C PHE A 240 8.15 44.97 -26.34
N LEU A 241 7.48 45.42 -27.42
CA LEU A 241 7.08 44.57 -28.53
C LEU A 241 8.28 43.79 -29.10
N HIS A 242 8.18 42.46 -29.08
CA HIS A 242 9.27 41.57 -29.44
C HIS A 242 9.57 41.65 -30.94
N SER A 243 10.77 42.12 -31.31
CA SER A 243 11.18 42.07 -32.72
C SER A 243 11.29 40.61 -33.17
N THR A 244 10.56 40.23 -34.21
CA THR A 244 10.61 38.87 -34.79
C THR A 244 11.93 38.55 -35.51
N SER A 245 12.94 39.42 -35.39
CA SER A 245 14.27 39.32 -36.01
C SER A 245 15.35 38.73 -35.09
N GLY A 246 15.08 37.58 -34.46
CA GLY A 246 16.07 36.53 -34.18
C GLY A 246 17.20 36.74 -33.15
N ASP A 247 17.43 37.94 -32.60
CA ASP A 247 18.51 38.22 -31.63
C ASP A 247 17.97 38.68 -30.26
N ASN A 248 18.57 38.14 -29.18
CA ASN A 248 18.05 38.21 -27.80
C ASN A 248 17.84 39.64 -27.25
N PRO A 249 16.63 39.99 -26.74
CA PRO A 249 16.43 41.16 -25.89
C PRO A 249 16.79 40.83 -24.42
N ILE A 250 17.93 41.32 -23.95
CA ILE A 250 18.19 41.50 -22.50
C ILE A 250 18.36 43.00 -22.26
N TYR A 251 17.23 43.67 -21.99
CA TYR A 251 17.20 45.08 -21.62
C TYR A 251 16.62 45.22 -20.21
N THR A 252 17.51 45.43 -19.23
CA THR A 252 17.13 45.96 -17.91
C THR A 252 17.06 47.48 -17.98
N ALA A 253 16.26 48.11 -17.12
CA ALA A 253 15.94 49.55 -17.17
C ALA A 253 17.13 50.53 -17.00
N SER A 254 18.36 50.04 -16.79
CA SER A 254 19.56 50.86 -16.56
C SER A 254 20.18 51.46 -17.84
N SER A 255 19.48 51.48 -18.97
CA SER A 255 19.90 52.12 -20.23
C SER A 255 19.01 53.30 -20.65
N VAL A 256 17.98 53.62 -19.87
CA VAL A 256 16.95 54.64 -20.17
C VAL A 256 17.36 56.04 -19.66
N GLU A 257 18.63 56.40 -19.77
CA GLU A 257 19.10 57.75 -19.39
C GLU A 257 18.64 58.81 -20.40
N GLY A 258 17.65 59.62 -20.02
CA GLY A 258 17.25 60.85 -20.72
C GLY A 258 15.89 60.84 -21.42
N LEU A 259 15.18 59.71 -21.48
CA LEU A 259 13.84 59.65 -22.05
C LEU A 259 12.79 60.24 -21.08
N SER A 260 12.04 61.22 -21.56
CA SER A 260 10.79 61.67 -20.95
C SER A 260 9.60 61.21 -21.78
N MET A 261 8.49 60.94 -21.10
CA MET A 261 7.23 60.56 -21.72
C MET A 261 6.07 61.42 -21.18
N ALA A 262 4.99 61.51 -21.93
CA ALA A 262 3.71 62.00 -21.43
C ALA A 262 2.56 61.24 -22.08
N PHE A 263 1.46 61.08 -21.34
CA PHE A 263 0.20 60.55 -21.82
C PHE A 263 -0.87 61.63 -21.67
N VAL A 264 -1.56 61.93 -22.77
CA VAL A 264 -2.64 62.93 -22.84
C VAL A 264 -3.93 62.18 -23.17
N THR A 265 -5.00 62.41 -22.40
CA THR A 265 -6.25 61.67 -22.58
C THR A 265 -7.02 62.15 -23.81
N LEU A 266 -8.00 61.36 -24.27
CA LEU A 266 -8.93 61.81 -25.30
C LEU A 266 -9.81 62.98 -24.81
N GLU A 267 -10.09 63.06 -23.51
CA GLU A 267 -10.83 64.18 -22.91
C GLU A 267 -10.04 65.51 -22.98
N ASP A 268 -8.75 65.50 -22.61
CA ASP A 268 -7.88 66.69 -22.66
C ASP A 268 -7.68 67.21 -24.09
N LEU A 269 -7.64 66.29 -25.07
CA LEU A 269 -7.60 66.60 -26.50
C LEU A 269 -8.96 67.04 -27.07
N GLY A 270 -9.98 67.20 -26.24
CA GLY A 270 -11.30 67.72 -26.60
C GLY A 270 -12.17 66.76 -27.42
N ILE A 271 -11.93 65.46 -27.32
CA ILE A 271 -12.72 64.42 -27.99
C ILE A 271 -13.90 64.01 -27.10
N SER A 272 -15.11 64.00 -27.68
CA SER A 272 -16.35 63.61 -27.00
C SER A 272 -16.60 62.10 -27.08
N ALA A 273 -17.45 61.56 -26.20
CA ALA A 273 -17.85 60.15 -26.22
C ALA A 273 -18.50 59.77 -27.56
N GLY A 274 -18.06 58.66 -28.16
CA GLY A 274 -18.50 58.22 -29.49
C GLY A 274 -18.08 59.12 -30.66
N GLN A 275 -17.19 60.11 -30.45
CA GLN A 275 -16.69 60.97 -31.52
C GLN A 275 -15.58 60.27 -32.32
N THR A 276 -15.69 60.29 -33.65
CA THR A 276 -14.60 59.88 -34.54
C THR A 276 -13.53 60.98 -34.64
N TYR A 277 -12.27 60.61 -34.49
CA TYR A 277 -11.08 61.42 -34.75
C TYR A 277 -10.14 60.72 -35.74
N PHE A 278 -9.29 61.47 -36.41
CA PHE A 278 -8.54 61.02 -37.59
C PHE A 278 -7.03 61.05 -37.40
N GLY A 279 -6.53 61.34 -36.20
CA GLY A 279 -5.10 61.40 -35.92
C GLY A 279 -4.70 62.41 -34.86
N PHE A 280 -3.41 62.70 -34.79
CA PHE A 280 -2.82 63.69 -33.89
C PHE A 280 -1.72 64.47 -34.63
N SER A 281 -1.64 65.78 -34.40
CA SER A 281 -0.55 66.63 -34.90
C SER A 281 0.29 67.18 -33.74
N TYR A 282 1.61 67.20 -33.94
CA TYR A 282 2.59 67.76 -33.02
C TYR A 282 3.19 69.05 -33.58
N PHE A 283 3.50 69.97 -32.66
CA PHE A 283 3.97 71.32 -32.92
C PHE A 283 5.06 71.69 -31.89
N PRO A 284 6.08 72.51 -32.24
CA PRO A 284 7.01 73.04 -31.27
C PRO A 284 6.29 74.06 -30.34
N PRO A 285 6.82 74.32 -29.13
CA PRO A 285 6.08 75.04 -28.09
C PRO A 285 5.96 76.55 -28.32
N ASP A 286 6.69 77.11 -29.30
CA ASP A 286 6.64 78.50 -29.72
C ASP A 286 5.55 78.80 -30.78
N VAL A 287 4.83 77.78 -31.28
CA VAL A 287 3.58 77.99 -32.02
C VAL A 287 2.55 78.66 -31.11
N ASP A 288 2.07 79.84 -31.52
CA ASP A 288 1.09 80.65 -30.78
C ASP A 288 -0.30 79.98 -30.80
N ASP A 289 -0.94 79.86 -29.64
CA ASP A 289 -2.26 79.22 -29.47
C ASP A 289 -3.40 79.96 -30.20
N THR A 290 -3.14 81.16 -30.73
CA THR A 290 -4.07 81.94 -31.56
C THR A 290 -3.90 81.75 -33.07
N ILE A 291 -2.91 80.96 -33.51
CA ILE A 291 -2.73 80.59 -34.93
C ILE A 291 -3.84 79.63 -35.37
N GLU A 292 -4.43 79.89 -36.53
CA GLU A 292 -5.28 78.90 -37.20
C GLU A 292 -4.38 77.76 -37.71
N LEU A 293 -4.38 76.61 -37.03
CA LEU A 293 -3.48 75.48 -37.31
C LEU A 293 -3.60 74.90 -38.74
N THR A 294 -4.69 75.22 -39.45
CA THR A 294 -4.90 74.91 -40.87
C THR A 294 -4.19 75.87 -41.84
N ASP A 295 -3.77 77.07 -41.42
CA ASP A 295 -3.02 78.02 -42.24
C ASP A 295 -1.50 77.83 -42.08
N ILE A 296 -0.91 77.11 -43.04
CA ILE A 296 0.55 76.91 -43.13
C ILE A 296 1.35 78.23 -43.17
N SER A 297 0.75 79.34 -43.61
CA SER A 297 1.47 80.62 -43.79
C SER A 297 1.62 81.42 -42.51
N ALA A 298 0.95 81.02 -41.43
CA ALA A 298 1.05 81.62 -40.10
C ALA A 298 2.23 81.09 -39.26
N PHE A 299 2.83 79.96 -39.65
CA PHE A 299 3.94 79.34 -38.90
C PHE A 299 5.27 80.11 -39.07
N PRO A 300 6.17 80.09 -38.07
CA PRO A 300 7.50 80.72 -38.17
C PRO A 300 8.31 80.16 -39.35
N THR A 301 9.16 81.00 -39.98
CA THR A 301 9.93 80.58 -41.17
C THR A 301 11.44 80.80 -41.09
N ASN A 302 11.94 81.44 -40.03
CA ASN A 302 13.37 81.74 -39.80
C ASN A 302 13.70 81.94 -38.30
N THR A 303 13.85 80.85 -37.54
CA THR A 303 14.40 80.80 -36.17
C THR A 303 15.95 80.69 -36.21
N PRO A 304 16.72 81.67 -35.66
CA PRO A 304 18.18 81.59 -35.67
C PRO A 304 18.76 80.92 -34.41
N ARG A 305 19.36 79.74 -34.60
CA ARG A 305 19.99 78.78 -33.66
C ARG A 305 20.90 79.30 -32.51
N SER A 306 21.07 80.61 -32.31
CA SER A 306 22.10 81.16 -31.42
C SER A 306 21.62 81.74 -30.08
N THR A 307 20.30 81.86 -29.83
CA THR A 307 19.79 82.52 -28.61
C THR A 307 18.45 81.96 -28.10
N HIS A 308 18.56 81.01 -27.15
CA HIS A 308 17.53 80.42 -26.28
C HIS A 308 16.55 79.40 -26.89
N GLY A 309 16.68 78.15 -26.43
CA GLY A 309 15.54 77.29 -26.04
C GLY A 309 14.51 76.95 -27.13
N ASP A 310 14.91 77.03 -28.39
CA ASP A 310 14.12 76.66 -29.56
C ASP A 310 13.98 75.13 -29.64
N ALA A 311 12.91 74.62 -29.04
CA ALA A 311 12.55 73.20 -28.99
C ALA A 311 11.93 72.74 -30.33
N ASP A 312 12.79 72.47 -31.31
CA ASP A 312 12.40 71.72 -32.52
C ASP A 312 11.73 70.38 -32.14
N ILE A 313 10.94 69.79 -33.05
CA ILE A 313 10.38 68.44 -32.82
C ILE A 313 11.49 67.38 -32.97
N TYR A 314 12.25 67.18 -31.90
CA TYR A 314 13.26 66.13 -31.75
C TYR A 314 12.57 64.77 -31.58
N GLY A 315 12.62 63.94 -32.64
CA GLY A 315 11.71 62.81 -32.83
C GLY A 315 11.70 61.73 -31.74
N GLY A 316 10.51 61.15 -31.54
CA GLY A 316 10.24 60.05 -30.59
C GLY A 316 9.34 58.95 -31.20
N THR A 317 8.71 58.18 -30.31
CA THR A 317 7.67 57.18 -30.63
C THR A 317 6.29 57.73 -30.22
N ALA A 318 5.24 57.40 -30.98
CA ALA A 318 3.85 57.75 -30.68
C ALA A 318 2.92 56.53 -30.82
N GLY A 319 1.95 56.38 -29.92
CA GLY A 319 1.02 55.23 -29.87
C GLY A 319 -0.24 55.51 -29.05
N TYR A 320 -1.32 54.75 -29.29
CA TYR A 320 -2.62 54.90 -28.63
C TYR A 320 -2.87 53.74 -27.65
N PHE A 321 -3.28 54.07 -26.42
CA PHE A 321 -3.33 53.14 -25.30
C PHE A 321 -4.67 53.17 -24.55
N ILE A 322 -5.03 52.05 -23.94
CA ILE A 322 -6.28 51.78 -23.21
C ILE A 322 -5.95 51.16 -21.84
N LEU A 323 -6.68 51.53 -20.79
CA LEU A 323 -6.62 50.87 -19.48
C LEU A 323 -7.20 49.44 -19.54
N GLU A 324 -6.51 48.46 -18.95
CA GLU A 324 -6.81 47.01 -18.99
C GLU A 324 -8.21 46.58 -18.49
N ASN A 325 -9.03 47.49 -17.93
CA ASN A 325 -10.34 47.16 -17.35
C ASN A 325 -11.45 48.10 -17.86
N LEU A 326 -12.02 47.74 -19.00
CA LEU A 326 -13.31 48.23 -19.50
C LEU A 326 -14.39 47.18 -19.19
N ILE A 327 -15.40 47.51 -18.39
CA ILE A 327 -16.47 46.54 -18.07
C ILE A 327 -17.48 46.51 -19.22
N THR A 328 -17.58 45.36 -19.89
CA THR A 328 -18.60 45.09 -20.91
C THR A 328 -19.75 44.26 -20.33
N SER A 329 -20.94 44.40 -20.93
CA SER A 329 -22.08 43.53 -20.61
C SER A 329 -21.70 42.05 -20.80
N PRO A 330 -22.25 41.12 -19.99
CA PRO A 330 -21.86 39.72 -20.04
C PRO A 330 -22.46 38.98 -21.25
N VAL A 331 -21.79 37.88 -21.59
CA VAL A 331 -22.29 36.76 -22.39
C VAL A 331 -22.29 35.55 -21.46
N ALA A 332 -23.42 34.86 -21.38
CA ALA A 332 -23.57 33.59 -20.69
C ALA A 332 -23.78 32.49 -21.72
N ASP A 333 -23.12 31.35 -21.55
CA ASP A 333 -23.22 30.17 -22.43
C ASP A 333 -24.05 29.05 -21.72
N ASP A 334 -24.60 28.10 -22.49
CA ASP A 334 -25.47 27.04 -21.95
C ASP A 334 -24.68 25.92 -21.21
N ASP A 335 -25.20 25.48 -20.07
CA ASP A 335 -24.59 24.52 -19.14
C ASP A 335 -25.18 23.10 -19.20
N THR A 336 -24.40 22.11 -18.77
CA THR A 336 -24.84 20.72 -18.60
C THR A 336 -24.28 20.07 -17.33
N ALA A 337 -25.09 19.27 -16.63
CA ALA A 337 -24.68 18.45 -15.49
C ALA A 337 -25.39 17.08 -15.49
N SER A 338 -24.91 16.14 -14.66
CA SER A 338 -25.66 14.93 -14.30
C SER A 338 -25.61 14.62 -12.79
N THR A 339 -26.49 13.72 -12.33
CA THR A 339 -26.64 13.29 -10.93
C THR A 339 -27.49 12.01 -10.85
N LYS A 340 -27.33 11.17 -9.82
CA LYS A 340 -28.28 10.05 -9.53
C LYS A 340 -29.58 10.59 -8.88
N PRO A 341 -30.69 9.79 -8.79
CA PRO A 341 -31.98 10.27 -8.29
C PRO A 341 -31.91 10.75 -6.84
N SER A 342 -32.74 11.73 -6.46
CA SER A 342 -32.73 12.40 -5.14
C SER A 342 -31.41 13.09 -4.71
N GLN A 343 -30.30 12.90 -5.43
CA GLN A 343 -28.98 13.44 -5.10
C GLN A 343 -28.85 14.90 -5.57
N ALA A 344 -28.31 15.78 -4.72
CA ALA A 344 -28.13 17.19 -5.03
C ALA A 344 -26.77 17.47 -5.70
N VAL A 345 -26.79 18.05 -6.90
CA VAL A 345 -25.58 18.44 -7.66
C VAL A 345 -25.37 19.95 -7.62
N THR A 346 -24.12 20.39 -7.45
CA THR A 346 -23.76 21.82 -7.45
C THR A 346 -22.99 22.18 -8.72
N ILE A 347 -23.57 23.09 -9.49
CA ILE A 347 -23.19 23.44 -10.86
C ILE A 347 -22.56 24.84 -10.86
N ASN A 348 -21.34 24.94 -11.41
CA ASN A 348 -20.65 26.22 -11.56
C ASN A 348 -21.00 26.88 -12.91
N VAL A 349 -22.22 27.40 -13.01
CA VAL A 349 -22.81 28.03 -14.21
C VAL A 349 -22.12 29.32 -14.69
N LEU A 350 -20.90 29.60 -14.24
CA LEU A 350 -20.08 30.71 -14.73
C LEU A 350 -18.76 30.21 -15.36
N ASP A 351 -18.54 28.89 -15.48
CA ASP A 351 -17.33 28.29 -16.09
C ASP A 351 -17.38 28.28 -17.64
N GLY A 352 -17.47 29.47 -18.22
CA GLY A 352 -17.43 29.70 -19.68
C GLY A 352 -17.67 31.17 -20.03
N ASP A 353 -18.54 31.81 -19.25
CA ASP A 353 -18.99 33.19 -19.35
C ASP A 353 -17.88 34.24 -19.51
N ALA A 354 -18.24 35.34 -20.18
CA ALA A 354 -17.33 36.47 -20.37
C ALA A 354 -18.03 37.85 -20.32
N PRO A 355 -17.46 38.86 -19.63
CA PRO A 355 -16.28 38.80 -18.78
C PRO A 355 -16.63 38.39 -17.33
N LEU A 356 -15.85 37.47 -16.75
CA LEU A 356 -16.02 37.00 -15.36
C LEU A 356 -15.83 38.10 -14.29
N THR A 357 -15.17 39.22 -14.63
CA THR A 357 -14.83 40.29 -13.69
C THR A 357 -16.09 40.97 -13.13
N GLY A 358 -16.45 40.63 -11.89
CA GLY A 358 -17.64 41.15 -11.21
C GLY A 358 -18.95 40.51 -11.69
N LEU A 359 -18.88 39.33 -12.32
CA LEU A 359 -20.04 38.55 -12.72
C LEU A 359 -20.61 37.77 -11.52
N THR A 360 -21.93 37.72 -11.40
CA THR A 360 -22.65 37.02 -10.32
C THR A 360 -23.99 36.49 -10.84
N VAL A 361 -24.45 35.34 -10.32
CA VAL A 361 -25.80 34.82 -10.60
C VAL A 361 -26.81 35.52 -9.69
N THR A 362 -27.90 36.02 -10.27
CA THR A 362 -28.83 36.93 -9.56
C THR A 362 -30.26 36.41 -9.42
N LYS A 363 -30.71 35.52 -10.31
CA LYS A 363 -31.96 34.77 -10.19
C LYS A 363 -31.94 33.49 -11.02
N ILE A 364 -32.77 32.53 -10.62
CA ILE A 364 -33.34 31.55 -11.54
C ILE A 364 -34.41 32.31 -12.36
N ALA A 365 -34.33 32.23 -13.68
CA ALA A 365 -35.24 32.90 -14.60
C ALA A 365 -36.47 32.04 -14.94
N THR A 366 -36.25 30.73 -15.09
CA THR A 366 -37.26 29.69 -15.27
C THR A 366 -36.88 28.51 -14.38
N GLU A 367 -37.78 28.10 -13.48
CA GLU A 367 -37.56 26.99 -12.55
C GLU A 367 -37.59 25.62 -13.26
N PRO A 368 -36.87 24.60 -12.76
CA PRO A 368 -36.93 23.22 -13.26
C PRO A 368 -38.34 22.60 -13.14
N GLY A 369 -38.60 21.57 -13.95
CA GLY A 369 -39.90 20.90 -14.02
C GLY A 369 -40.07 19.73 -13.04
N ASN A 370 -38.98 19.03 -12.75
CA ASN A 370 -38.92 17.79 -11.98
C ASN A 370 -37.86 17.83 -10.86
N GLY A 371 -37.47 19.02 -10.42
CA GLY A 371 -36.57 19.23 -9.28
C GLY A 371 -36.69 20.65 -8.72
N THR A 372 -35.64 21.12 -8.05
CA THR A 372 -35.53 22.49 -7.54
C THR A 372 -34.13 23.05 -7.79
N ALA A 373 -34.01 24.34 -8.12
CA ALA A 373 -32.74 25.03 -8.36
C ALA A 373 -32.55 26.15 -7.32
N THR A 374 -31.36 26.24 -6.72
CA THR A 374 -31.07 27.22 -5.65
C THR A 374 -29.70 27.88 -5.85
N ILE A 375 -29.65 29.21 -5.73
CA ILE A 375 -28.40 29.98 -5.93
C ILE A 375 -27.65 30.07 -4.60
N ASN A 376 -26.38 29.67 -4.64
CA ASN A 376 -25.47 29.69 -3.50
C ASN A 376 -24.79 31.05 -3.31
N SER A 377 -24.20 31.27 -2.14
CA SER A 377 -23.54 32.53 -1.77
C SER A 377 -22.28 32.86 -2.57
N ASP A 378 -21.79 31.92 -3.38
CA ASP A 378 -20.64 32.06 -4.28
C ASP A 378 -21.02 32.21 -5.76
N SER A 379 -22.33 32.27 -6.08
CA SER A 379 -22.90 32.25 -7.44
C SER A 379 -22.91 30.90 -8.16
N THR A 380 -22.58 29.78 -7.51
CA THR A 380 -22.95 28.45 -8.03
C THR A 380 -24.46 28.21 -7.87
N ILE A 381 -25.00 27.20 -8.58
CA ILE A 381 -26.40 26.76 -8.43
C ILE A 381 -26.41 25.30 -7.96
N THR A 382 -27.06 25.00 -6.84
CA THR A 382 -27.39 23.63 -6.46
C THR A 382 -28.75 23.25 -7.03
N TYR A 383 -28.77 22.19 -7.84
CA TYR A 383 -29.98 21.52 -8.31
C TYR A 383 -30.21 20.24 -7.49
N THR A 384 -31.47 19.96 -7.16
CA THR A 384 -31.88 18.72 -6.50
C THR A 384 -33.08 18.15 -7.25
N PRO A 385 -33.02 16.90 -7.77
CA PRO A 385 -34.17 16.21 -8.34
C PRO A 385 -35.34 16.10 -7.35
N ASN A 386 -36.54 15.87 -7.86
CA ASN A 386 -37.60 15.30 -7.05
C ASN A 386 -37.25 13.85 -6.65
N GLU A 387 -37.80 13.42 -5.53
CA GLU A 387 -37.73 12.05 -5.03
C GLU A 387 -38.23 11.06 -6.10
N GLY A 388 -37.36 10.13 -6.51
CA GLY A 388 -37.67 9.14 -7.56
C GLY A 388 -37.88 9.70 -8.97
N PHE A 389 -37.30 10.86 -9.31
CA PHE A 389 -37.30 11.37 -10.69
C PHE A 389 -36.03 10.97 -11.45
N GLU A 390 -36.20 10.51 -12.68
CA GLU A 390 -35.15 10.18 -13.65
C GLU A 390 -35.38 10.83 -15.01
N GLY A 391 -34.30 10.99 -15.77
CA GLY A 391 -34.27 11.60 -17.08
C GLY A 391 -33.90 13.08 -17.07
N ALA A 392 -34.11 13.75 -18.20
CA ALA A 392 -33.66 15.13 -18.39
C ALA A 392 -34.64 16.16 -17.80
N ASP A 393 -34.10 17.12 -17.05
CA ASP A 393 -34.77 18.36 -16.63
C ASP A 393 -33.94 19.59 -17.06
N SER A 394 -34.56 20.77 -17.07
CA SER A 394 -33.88 22.01 -17.48
C SER A 394 -34.43 23.26 -16.81
N PHE A 395 -33.54 24.22 -16.57
CA PHE A 395 -33.86 25.52 -15.97
C PHE A 395 -33.04 26.65 -16.61
N GLU A 396 -33.41 27.91 -16.38
CA GLU A 396 -32.70 29.09 -16.90
C GLU A 396 -32.21 29.97 -15.74
N TYR A 397 -31.05 30.62 -15.87
CA TYR A 397 -30.52 31.56 -14.87
C TYR A 397 -30.20 32.94 -15.47
N GLU A 398 -29.93 33.94 -14.61
CA GLU A 398 -29.46 35.28 -15.03
C GLU A 398 -28.13 35.66 -14.34
N ALA A 399 -27.08 35.79 -15.15
CA ALA A 399 -25.77 36.31 -14.74
C ALA A 399 -25.68 37.83 -14.99
N GLN A 400 -25.15 38.58 -14.02
CA GLN A 400 -25.09 40.05 -14.04
C GLN A 400 -23.75 40.60 -13.56
N ASN A 401 -23.27 41.66 -14.22
CA ASN A 401 -22.15 42.51 -13.82
C ASN A 401 -22.54 44.01 -13.86
N GLU A 402 -21.60 44.93 -13.58
CA GLU A 402 -21.90 46.38 -13.55
C GLU A 402 -22.37 46.98 -14.90
N ALA A 403 -22.16 46.28 -16.02
CA ALA A 403 -22.46 46.74 -17.37
C ALA A 403 -23.66 46.04 -18.04
N GLY A 404 -24.27 45.02 -17.41
CA GLY A 404 -25.46 44.36 -17.95
C GLY A 404 -25.75 43.00 -17.31
N ALA A 405 -26.77 42.33 -17.84
CA ALA A 405 -27.12 40.96 -17.49
C ALA A 405 -27.39 40.13 -18.75
N ALA A 406 -27.16 38.82 -18.66
CA ALA A 406 -27.39 37.80 -19.68
C ALA A 406 -28.07 36.58 -19.06
N THR A 407 -28.66 35.72 -19.89
CA THR A 407 -29.40 34.52 -19.46
C THR A 407 -29.01 33.34 -20.34
N ALA A 408 -28.76 32.19 -19.72
CA ALA A 408 -28.51 30.92 -20.38
C ALA A 408 -29.30 29.78 -19.69
N SER A 409 -29.32 28.61 -20.32
CA SER A 409 -30.01 27.43 -19.84
C SER A 409 -29.06 26.39 -19.25
N VAL A 410 -29.54 25.63 -18.27
CA VAL A 410 -28.87 24.46 -17.70
C VAL A 410 -29.71 23.24 -18.02
N THR A 411 -29.10 22.20 -18.59
CA THR A 411 -29.71 20.88 -18.73
C THR A 411 -29.10 19.93 -17.71
N VAL A 412 -29.93 19.25 -16.92
CA VAL A 412 -29.48 18.22 -15.98
C VAL A 412 -30.03 16.86 -16.42
N ALA A 413 -29.15 15.90 -16.66
CA ALA A 413 -29.53 14.50 -16.76
C ALA A 413 -29.60 13.91 -15.35
N VAL A 414 -30.77 13.44 -14.93
CA VAL A 414 -30.85 12.56 -13.77
C VAL A 414 -30.71 11.14 -14.32
N GLU A 415 -29.54 10.57 -14.11
CA GLU A 415 -29.22 9.19 -14.46
C GLU A 415 -29.94 8.25 -13.47
N GLY A 416 -30.12 6.98 -13.84
CA GLY A 416 -30.79 6.01 -12.98
C GLY A 416 -29.96 5.69 -11.72
N LEU A 417 -30.50 4.79 -10.90
CA LEU A 417 -29.62 3.80 -10.30
C LEU A 417 -29.21 2.80 -11.40
N ASP A 418 -28.14 2.06 -11.13
CA ASP A 418 -27.21 1.42 -12.08
C ASP A 418 -26.14 0.87 -11.10
N PHE A 419 -26.33 -0.36 -10.60
CA PHE A 419 -25.62 -0.86 -9.40
C PHE A 419 -24.36 -1.64 -9.80
N ASP A 420 -24.54 -2.71 -10.57
CA ASP A 420 -23.53 -3.46 -11.35
C ASP A 420 -22.69 -2.56 -12.30
N ASN A 421 -23.33 -1.56 -12.92
CA ASN A 421 -22.83 -0.65 -13.95
C ASN A 421 -22.64 -1.24 -15.38
N ASP A 422 -23.42 -2.23 -15.86
CA ASP A 422 -23.41 -2.62 -17.29
C ASP A 422 -23.90 -1.47 -18.21
N GLY A 423 -24.78 -0.61 -17.68
CA GLY A 423 -25.37 0.54 -18.35
C GLY A 423 -26.85 0.37 -18.77
N ILE A 424 -27.56 -0.62 -18.24
CA ILE A 424 -29.03 -0.70 -18.21
C ILE A 424 -29.50 0.22 -17.07
N ALA A 425 -30.08 -0.26 -15.96
CA ALA A 425 -30.44 0.46 -14.72
C ALA A 425 -31.63 -0.21 -14.04
N ASP A 426 -31.55 -0.35 -12.72
CA ASP A 426 -32.41 -1.09 -11.80
C ASP A 426 -33.88 -1.21 -12.25
N ASN A 427 -34.52 -0.07 -12.55
CA ASN A 427 -35.94 -0.01 -12.92
C ASN A 427 -36.32 -0.61 -14.29
N ARG A 428 -35.38 -1.22 -15.00
CA ARG A 428 -35.54 -2.00 -16.24
C ARG A 428 -34.71 -3.29 -16.24
N ASP A 429 -33.92 -3.50 -15.21
CA ASP A 429 -33.20 -4.74 -14.95
C ASP A 429 -34.14 -5.79 -14.37
N ILE A 430 -33.59 -6.99 -14.20
CA ILE A 430 -34.20 -8.14 -13.53
C ILE A 430 -33.16 -8.90 -12.68
N ASP A 431 -31.97 -8.34 -12.51
CA ASP A 431 -30.67 -8.98 -12.21
C ASP A 431 -29.73 -7.78 -11.90
N ASP A 432 -30.02 -7.06 -10.80
CA ASP A 432 -29.59 -5.67 -10.55
C ASP A 432 -28.08 -5.53 -10.25
N ASP A 433 -27.44 -6.62 -9.82
CA ASP A 433 -26.03 -6.81 -9.48
C ASP A 433 -25.28 -7.69 -10.50
N ASN A 434 -25.99 -8.35 -11.43
CA ASN A 434 -25.45 -9.25 -12.45
C ASN A 434 -24.79 -10.53 -11.88
N ASP A 435 -25.31 -11.07 -10.77
CA ASP A 435 -24.96 -12.40 -10.26
C ASP A 435 -25.54 -13.54 -11.14
N GLY A 436 -26.60 -13.27 -11.90
CA GLY A 436 -27.29 -14.26 -12.74
C GLY A 436 -28.44 -15.01 -12.07
N ILE A 437 -28.79 -14.70 -10.81
CA ILE A 437 -30.10 -14.97 -10.23
C ILE A 437 -31.08 -13.92 -10.80
N LEU A 438 -32.19 -13.63 -10.12
CA LEU A 438 -33.24 -12.75 -10.62
C LEU A 438 -33.93 -12.05 -9.46
N ASP A 439 -34.07 -10.72 -9.56
CA ASP A 439 -34.77 -9.74 -8.69
C ASP A 439 -36.12 -10.20 -8.10
N THR A 440 -36.73 -11.23 -8.71
CA THR A 440 -38.02 -11.83 -8.35
C THR A 440 -37.95 -13.10 -7.50
N GLU A 441 -36.79 -13.73 -7.39
CA GLU A 441 -36.53 -14.91 -6.56
C GLU A 441 -35.83 -14.50 -5.24
N GLU A 442 -34.76 -13.69 -5.24
CA GLU A 442 -34.13 -13.20 -3.98
C GLU A 442 -34.99 -12.13 -3.29
N GLY A 443 -35.68 -11.31 -4.10
CA GLY A 443 -36.77 -10.47 -3.61
C GLY A 443 -36.31 -9.08 -3.18
N ASN A 444 -36.39 -8.73 -1.89
CA ASN A 444 -36.21 -7.36 -1.37
C ASN A 444 -35.93 -7.39 0.16
N GLU A 445 -35.44 -8.52 0.67
CA GLU A 445 -35.14 -8.70 2.10
C GLU A 445 -33.62 -8.46 2.31
N ASP A 446 -33.06 -8.83 3.47
CA ASP A 446 -31.75 -8.36 3.98
C ASP A 446 -31.31 -9.46 4.97
N PHE A 447 -30.79 -10.57 4.42
CA PHE A 447 -30.62 -11.85 5.14
C PHE A 447 -29.45 -11.79 6.11
N ASP A 448 -28.24 -11.43 5.65
CA ASP A 448 -27.06 -11.28 6.51
C ASP A 448 -27.20 -10.14 7.56
N ASN A 449 -27.93 -9.07 7.19
CA ASN A 449 -28.09 -7.79 7.90
C ASN A 449 -26.91 -6.78 7.80
N ASP A 450 -26.06 -6.80 6.76
CA ASP A 450 -25.16 -5.70 6.36
C ASP A 450 -25.95 -4.39 6.15
N GLY A 451 -27.10 -4.51 5.47
CA GLY A 451 -27.94 -3.40 5.04
C GLY A 451 -27.82 -3.02 3.55
N ILE A 452 -27.26 -3.92 2.73
CA ILE A 452 -27.62 -4.12 1.33
C ILE A 452 -29.00 -4.82 1.29
N ALA A 453 -29.40 -5.52 0.22
CA ALA A 453 -30.66 -6.26 0.13
C ALA A 453 -30.62 -7.25 -1.04
N ASN A 454 -30.46 -8.54 -0.75
CA ASN A 454 -30.22 -9.73 -1.60
C ASN A 454 -29.96 -9.44 -3.10
N ARG A 455 -30.98 -9.03 -3.89
CA ARG A 455 -30.89 -8.44 -5.25
C ARG A 455 -30.12 -7.11 -5.39
N LEU A 456 -29.08 -6.93 -4.59
CA LEU A 456 -28.02 -5.92 -4.67
C LEU A 456 -26.71 -6.45 -4.04
N ASP A 457 -26.65 -7.72 -3.67
CA ASP A 457 -25.50 -8.38 -3.04
C ASP A 457 -24.93 -9.45 -3.97
N ILE A 458 -23.85 -10.07 -3.53
CA ILE A 458 -23.11 -11.11 -4.29
C ILE A 458 -22.66 -12.25 -3.36
N ASP A 459 -23.24 -12.30 -2.16
CA ASP A 459 -22.87 -13.08 -0.97
C ASP A 459 -24.02 -12.85 0.04
N ALA A 460 -25.25 -13.28 -0.31
CA ALA A 460 -26.48 -12.72 0.25
C ALA A 460 -26.88 -13.20 1.66
N ASP A 461 -26.52 -14.43 2.03
CA ASP A 461 -26.57 -14.92 3.42
C ASP A 461 -25.32 -14.52 4.23
N GLY A 462 -24.21 -14.26 3.53
CA GLY A 462 -22.94 -13.80 4.07
C GLY A 462 -21.96 -14.91 4.46
N ASP A 463 -22.12 -16.16 4.01
CA ASP A 463 -21.18 -17.26 4.31
C ASP A 463 -19.79 -17.05 3.66
N GLY A 464 -19.74 -16.40 2.50
CA GLY A 464 -18.53 -16.13 1.74
C GLY A 464 -18.22 -17.02 0.53
N ILE A 465 -19.18 -17.78 0.02
CA ILE A 465 -19.26 -18.21 -1.39
C ILE A 465 -19.80 -16.98 -2.18
N ASN A 466 -20.47 -17.10 -3.33
CA ASN A 466 -21.06 -15.93 -4.02
C ASN A 466 -22.26 -16.44 -4.82
N ASP A 467 -23.44 -15.84 -4.67
CA ASP A 467 -24.72 -16.26 -5.28
C ASP A 467 -24.63 -16.84 -6.71
N LEU A 468 -23.74 -16.33 -7.57
CA LEU A 468 -23.41 -16.89 -8.90
C LEU A 468 -22.97 -18.38 -8.89
N GLU A 469 -22.33 -18.89 -7.83
CA GLU A 469 -21.95 -20.30 -7.61
C GLU A 469 -23.18 -21.10 -7.12
N GLU A 470 -23.78 -20.69 -6.00
CA GLU A 470 -25.00 -21.28 -5.41
C GLU A 470 -26.24 -21.18 -6.30
N SER A 471 -26.21 -20.38 -7.37
CA SER A 471 -27.21 -20.42 -8.45
C SER A 471 -27.26 -21.78 -9.17
N GLY A 472 -26.24 -22.63 -8.98
CA GLY A 472 -26.09 -23.93 -9.61
C GLY A 472 -25.47 -23.84 -11.01
N LEU A 473 -24.75 -22.76 -11.31
CA LEU A 473 -24.13 -22.47 -12.60
C LEU A 473 -22.87 -23.31 -12.83
N ARG A 474 -23.01 -24.47 -13.47
CA ARG A 474 -21.90 -25.44 -13.55
C ARG A 474 -20.84 -25.12 -14.60
N GLU A 475 -19.61 -25.53 -14.29
CA GLU A 475 -18.45 -25.45 -15.17
C GLU A 475 -18.65 -26.19 -16.52
N PRO A 476 -18.13 -25.67 -17.66
CA PRO A 476 -17.30 -24.47 -17.81
C PRO A 476 -18.10 -23.23 -18.23
N LEU A 477 -19.33 -23.05 -17.74
CA LEU A 477 -20.12 -21.86 -18.07
C LEU A 477 -19.72 -20.68 -17.15
N GLN A 478 -19.45 -20.95 -15.88
CA GLN A 478 -19.03 -19.97 -14.88
C GLN A 478 -17.68 -19.32 -15.21
N ASP A 479 -16.60 -20.09 -15.44
CA ASP A 479 -15.24 -19.65 -15.91
C ASP A 479 -15.28 -18.94 -17.29
N ILE A 480 -16.42 -18.95 -17.97
CA ILE A 480 -16.69 -18.21 -19.21
C ILE A 480 -17.51 -16.94 -18.98
N LEU A 481 -18.34 -16.89 -17.93
CA LEU A 481 -19.23 -15.78 -17.60
C LEU A 481 -18.59 -14.77 -16.65
N ASP A 482 -17.93 -15.22 -15.58
CA ASP A 482 -17.06 -14.42 -14.71
C ASP A 482 -15.59 -14.82 -14.96
N THR A 483 -14.80 -13.95 -15.59
CA THR A 483 -13.39 -14.22 -15.89
C THR A 483 -12.41 -13.66 -14.85
N ASP A 484 -12.85 -12.97 -13.80
CA ASP A 484 -11.96 -12.53 -12.71
C ASP A 484 -12.38 -12.85 -11.27
N SER A 485 -13.40 -13.70 -11.12
CA SER A 485 -13.82 -14.41 -9.90
C SER A 485 -14.17 -13.44 -8.78
N ASN A 486 -15.32 -12.77 -8.96
CA ASN A 486 -15.80 -11.66 -8.14
C ASN A 486 -17.31 -11.69 -7.82
N GLY A 487 -18.00 -12.78 -8.16
CA GLY A 487 -19.46 -12.94 -8.01
C GLY A 487 -20.29 -12.37 -9.17
N GLN A 488 -19.79 -11.37 -9.92
CA GLN A 488 -20.55 -10.69 -10.97
C GLN A 488 -20.17 -11.16 -12.39
N ILE A 489 -21.16 -11.43 -13.22
CA ILE A 489 -21.00 -11.78 -14.63
C ILE A 489 -20.30 -10.63 -15.38
N ASP A 490 -19.22 -10.97 -16.07
CA ASP A 490 -18.27 -10.05 -16.68
C ASP A 490 -18.97 -9.06 -17.64
N ALA A 491 -18.82 -7.74 -17.40
CA ALA A 491 -19.35 -6.67 -18.27
C ALA A 491 -18.81 -6.70 -19.74
N SER A 492 -18.08 -7.74 -20.13
CA SER A 492 -17.71 -8.09 -21.50
C SER A 492 -18.64 -9.10 -22.21
N GLN A 493 -19.61 -9.71 -21.49
CA GLN A 493 -20.68 -10.52 -22.07
C GLN A 493 -21.69 -9.68 -22.87
N ALA A 494 -22.80 -10.30 -23.28
CA ALA A 494 -23.92 -9.64 -23.94
C ALA A 494 -25.14 -9.65 -23.01
N PHE A 495 -25.43 -8.52 -22.40
CA PHE A 495 -26.64 -8.27 -21.63
C PHE A 495 -27.74 -7.75 -22.57
N GLY A 496 -28.98 -8.18 -22.36
CA GLY A 496 -30.02 -8.13 -23.40
C GLY A 496 -30.61 -6.73 -23.60
N SER A 497 -31.71 -6.46 -22.90
CA SER A 497 -32.29 -5.13 -22.64
C SER A 497 -33.09 -5.13 -21.33
N ASN A 498 -32.69 -6.02 -20.43
CA ASN A 498 -33.43 -6.53 -19.28
C ASN A 498 -32.50 -6.88 -18.10
N GLY A 499 -31.19 -6.67 -18.18
CA GLY A 499 -30.20 -7.28 -17.29
C GLY A 499 -29.65 -8.55 -17.90
N LEU A 500 -29.72 -9.64 -17.14
CA LEU A 500 -29.54 -11.05 -17.50
C LEU A 500 -28.82 -11.34 -18.81
N ALA A 501 -27.65 -11.95 -18.68
CA ALA A 501 -26.79 -12.31 -19.79
C ALA A 501 -27.47 -13.20 -20.85
N ASP A 502 -27.38 -12.83 -22.14
CA ASP A 502 -27.80 -13.57 -23.34
C ASP A 502 -27.31 -15.05 -23.36
N ALA A 503 -26.29 -15.36 -22.56
CA ALA A 503 -25.64 -16.67 -22.47
C ALA A 503 -26.26 -17.60 -21.41
N LEU A 504 -26.91 -17.04 -20.38
CA LEU A 504 -27.65 -17.76 -19.34
C LEU A 504 -29.14 -17.92 -19.72
N GLU A 505 -29.65 -17.15 -20.68
CA GLU A 505 -31.03 -17.28 -21.18
C GLU A 505 -31.31 -18.58 -21.97
N SER A 506 -32.08 -19.51 -21.40
CA SER A 506 -32.80 -20.53 -22.18
C SER A 506 -33.86 -19.90 -23.11
N MET A 507 -34.49 -18.84 -22.62
CA MET A 507 -35.43 -17.94 -23.30
C MET A 507 -35.39 -16.55 -22.63
N GLU A 508 -35.90 -15.53 -23.33
CA GLU A 508 -36.05 -14.12 -22.86
C GLU A 508 -36.58 -14.05 -21.41
N ASN A 509 -35.74 -13.60 -20.46
CA ASN A 509 -35.94 -13.55 -18.99
C ASN A 509 -36.07 -14.93 -18.29
N GLN A 510 -35.32 -15.97 -18.69
CA GLN A 510 -35.33 -17.31 -18.08
C GLN A 510 -33.94 -17.99 -18.02
N PRO A 511 -33.26 -17.99 -16.85
CA PRO A 511 -31.99 -18.68 -16.62
C PRO A 511 -31.97 -20.19 -16.96
N ASP A 512 -30.76 -20.72 -17.18
CA ASP A 512 -30.46 -22.09 -17.65
C ASP A 512 -29.11 -22.53 -17.03
N TYR A 513 -29.03 -22.54 -15.70
CA TYR A 513 -27.79 -22.72 -14.92
C TYR A 513 -27.00 -23.98 -15.32
N SER A 514 -27.69 -25.07 -15.67
CA SER A 514 -27.06 -26.31 -16.17
C SER A 514 -26.81 -26.35 -17.70
N GLY A 515 -27.07 -25.24 -18.41
CA GLY A 515 -26.82 -25.05 -19.85
C GLY A 515 -27.57 -26.03 -20.76
N ASN A 516 -28.66 -26.62 -20.30
CA ASN A 516 -29.30 -27.77 -20.96
C ASN A 516 -30.39 -27.37 -21.99
N GLY A 517 -30.78 -26.10 -22.03
CA GLY A 517 -31.81 -25.55 -22.89
C GLY A 517 -33.18 -25.45 -22.23
N LYS A 518 -33.23 -25.21 -20.91
CA LYS A 518 -34.47 -25.15 -20.11
C LYS A 518 -34.41 -24.01 -19.09
N ALA A 519 -35.58 -23.47 -18.77
CA ALA A 519 -35.74 -22.58 -17.63
C ALA A 519 -35.60 -23.38 -16.33
N GLU A 520 -34.64 -22.98 -15.50
CA GLU A 520 -34.40 -23.48 -14.15
C GLU A 520 -34.50 -22.31 -13.14
N THR A 521 -34.62 -22.63 -11.85
CA THR A 521 -34.43 -21.73 -10.70
C THR A 521 -33.00 -21.90 -10.18
N PRO A 522 -32.53 -21.08 -9.21
CA PRO A 522 -31.47 -21.49 -8.31
C PRO A 522 -31.72 -22.89 -7.74
N ILE A 523 -30.64 -23.51 -7.27
CA ILE A 523 -30.66 -24.84 -6.64
C ILE A 523 -31.14 -24.72 -5.18
N ASP A 524 -31.40 -25.87 -4.56
CA ASP A 524 -32.21 -26.14 -3.36
C ASP A 524 -31.80 -27.59 -3.02
N THR A 525 -30.57 -27.74 -2.48
CA THR A 525 -29.76 -28.98 -2.53
C THR A 525 -30.27 -30.06 -1.58
N ASP A 526 -30.49 -29.76 -0.29
CA ASP A 526 -31.14 -30.69 0.66
C ASP A 526 -32.65 -30.87 0.40
N ALA A 527 -33.27 -29.89 -0.26
CA ALA A 527 -34.70 -29.73 -0.54
C ALA A 527 -35.62 -29.34 0.66
N ASP A 528 -35.10 -28.59 1.64
CA ASP A 528 -35.86 -27.94 2.73
C ASP A 528 -36.89 -26.92 2.20
N SER A 529 -36.52 -26.12 1.18
CA SER A 529 -37.20 -24.96 0.55
C SER A 529 -36.51 -23.58 0.72
N HIS A 530 -35.36 -23.48 1.38
CA HIS A 530 -34.41 -22.38 1.15
C HIS A 530 -33.54 -22.74 -0.08
N PRO A 531 -33.30 -21.83 -1.04
CA PRO A 531 -32.32 -22.04 -2.09
C PRO A 531 -30.92 -21.78 -1.54
N ASP A 532 -29.91 -22.48 -2.07
CA ASP A 532 -28.54 -22.58 -1.52
C ASP A 532 -27.90 -21.20 -1.21
N PHE A 533 -28.10 -20.18 -2.06
CA PHE A 533 -27.64 -18.78 -1.86
C PHE A 533 -28.34 -18.00 -0.72
N LEU A 534 -29.16 -18.68 0.08
CA LEU A 534 -29.88 -18.19 1.26
C LEU A 534 -29.93 -19.29 2.35
N ASP A 535 -28.94 -20.16 2.36
CA ASP A 535 -28.73 -21.20 3.37
C ASP A 535 -27.37 -20.96 4.07
N LEU A 536 -27.05 -21.76 5.08
CA LEU A 536 -25.74 -21.75 5.76
C LEU A 536 -25.24 -23.18 6.02
N ASP A 537 -25.92 -24.18 5.46
CA ASP A 537 -25.82 -25.63 5.67
C ASP A 537 -26.50 -26.30 4.44
N SER A 538 -26.07 -25.96 3.22
CA SER A 538 -26.83 -26.14 1.94
C SER A 538 -27.18 -27.58 1.59
N ASP A 539 -26.40 -28.56 2.04
CA ASP A 539 -26.74 -29.98 1.92
C ASP A 539 -27.28 -30.61 3.21
N ASN A 540 -27.27 -29.87 4.33
CA ASN A 540 -27.88 -30.21 5.61
C ASN A 540 -27.26 -31.45 6.29
N ASP A 541 -25.92 -31.53 6.27
CA ASP A 541 -25.12 -32.44 7.08
C ASP A 541 -24.94 -31.91 8.54
N GLY A 542 -24.91 -30.58 8.74
CA GLY A 542 -24.74 -29.94 10.04
C GLY A 542 -23.35 -29.38 10.36
N ILE A 543 -22.45 -29.31 9.38
CA ILE A 543 -21.27 -28.44 9.36
C ILE A 543 -21.76 -27.01 8.99
N HIS A 544 -21.18 -26.29 8.02
CA HIS A 544 -21.61 -24.98 7.56
C HIS A 544 -20.78 -24.58 6.34
N ASP A 545 -21.40 -24.18 5.23
CA ASP A 545 -20.79 -23.92 3.92
C ASP A 545 -19.45 -23.15 3.95
N ILE A 546 -19.33 -22.14 4.82
CA ILE A 546 -18.10 -21.36 5.08
C ILE A 546 -16.87 -22.23 5.48
N ILE A 547 -17.08 -23.38 6.11
CA ILE A 547 -16.08 -24.35 6.56
C ILE A 547 -15.71 -25.31 5.43
N GLU A 548 -16.70 -25.83 4.70
CA GLU A 548 -16.53 -26.61 3.47
C GLU A 548 -15.75 -25.82 2.41
N ALA A 549 -16.14 -24.56 2.16
CA ALA A 549 -15.44 -23.58 1.32
C ALA A 549 -13.99 -23.26 1.78
N GLY A 550 -13.58 -23.78 2.94
CA GLY A 550 -12.19 -23.75 3.42
C GLY A 550 -11.80 -22.48 4.16
N PHE A 551 -12.77 -21.70 4.65
CA PHE A 551 -12.53 -20.57 5.54
C PHE A 551 -12.47 -21.03 7.01
N THR A 552 -12.83 -20.14 7.94
CA THR A 552 -12.89 -20.44 9.37
C THR A 552 -13.97 -19.56 9.99
N ASP A 553 -14.98 -20.17 10.62
CA ASP A 553 -15.91 -19.47 11.51
C ASP A 553 -15.42 -19.54 12.98
N PRO A 554 -15.00 -18.42 13.60
CA PRO A 554 -14.61 -18.39 15.01
C PRO A 554 -15.77 -18.09 15.97
N ASP A 555 -16.93 -17.67 15.45
CA ASP A 555 -18.09 -17.16 16.17
C ASP A 555 -19.20 -18.24 16.26
N HIS A 556 -19.26 -19.14 15.28
CA HIS A 556 -20.19 -20.27 15.11
C HIS A 556 -21.61 -19.75 14.80
N ASP A 557 -21.68 -18.85 13.83
CA ASP A 557 -22.89 -18.22 13.28
C ASP A 557 -22.99 -18.29 11.74
N GLY A 558 -22.11 -19.03 11.07
CA GLY A 558 -22.16 -19.35 9.63
C GLY A 558 -21.55 -18.27 8.72
N GLN A 559 -21.31 -17.06 9.23
CA GLN A 559 -21.06 -15.88 8.38
C GLN A 559 -19.59 -15.42 8.33
N GLN A 560 -19.17 -14.88 7.19
CA GLN A 560 -17.80 -14.43 6.93
C GLN A 560 -17.48 -13.07 7.56
N THR A 561 -16.56 -13.06 8.52
CA THR A 561 -16.33 -11.87 9.36
C THR A 561 -15.18 -10.93 8.96
N ASP A 562 -14.26 -11.30 8.04
CA ASP A 562 -13.07 -10.45 7.73
C ASP A 562 -12.33 -10.80 6.39
N GLN A 563 -12.91 -11.59 5.48
CA GLN A 563 -12.29 -12.06 4.22
C GLN A 563 -13.04 -11.53 2.97
N PRO A 564 -12.64 -11.90 1.73
CA PRO A 564 -13.48 -11.77 0.55
C PRO A 564 -14.03 -13.13 0.11
N SER A 565 -15.26 -13.09 -0.37
CA SER A 565 -16.04 -14.20 -0.91
C SER A 565 -15.38 -14.84 -2.15
N ILE A 566 -15.68 -16.12 -2.45
CA ILE A 566 -15.03 -16.88 -3.54
C ILE A 566 -16.00 -17.56 -4.53
N ASN A 567 -15.59 -17.65 -5.79
CA ASN A 567 -16.04 -18.69 -6.72
C ASN A 567 -15.10 -19.89 -6.63
N HIS A 568 -15.62 -21.08 -6.93
CA HIS A 568 -14.96 -22.37 -6.83
C HIS A 568 -14.42 -22.63 -5.40
N PRO A 569 -15.33 -22.94 -4.45
CA PRO A 569 -14.99 -23.50 -3.14
C PRO A 569 -14.30 -24.87 -3.28
N LEU A 570 -14.10 -25.59 -2.17
CA LEU A 570 -13.37 -26.85 -2.19
C LEU A 570 -14.16 -27.96 -2.91
N ASP A 571 -13.42 -28.90 -3.51
CA ASP A 571 -13.85 -30.04 -4.34
C ASP A 571 -12.83 -31.14 -4.01
N THR A 572 -13.05 -31.82 -2.88
CA THR A 572 -12.04 -32.63 -2.19
C THR A 572 -11.74 -33.95 -2.93
N ASP A 573 -12.74 -34.73 -3.34
CA ASP A 573 -12.55 -35.92 -4.20
C ASP A 573 -12.08 -35.56 -5.63
N GLY A 574 -12.43 -34.37 -6.12
CA GLY A 574 -12.20 -33.92 -7.50
C GLY A 574 -13.28 -34.38 -8.49
N GLY A 575 -14.47 -34.71 -7.99
CA GLY A 575 -15.64 -35.21 -8.70
C GLY A 575 -16.46 -34.10 -9.36
N GLY A 576 -16.32 -32.85 -8.93
CA GLY A 576 -17.05 -31.70 -9.48
C GLY A 576 -18.49 -31.56 -8.96
N ILE A 577 -18.73 -32.09 -7.78
CA ILE A 577 -19.55 -31.44 -6.74
C ILE A 577 -18.54 -30.70 -5.85
N ALA A 578 -18.98 -29.74 -5.04
CA ALA A 578 -18.12 -29.03 -4.09
C ALA A 578 -18.49 -29.45 -2.68
N ASP A 579 -17.56 -29.40 -1.73
CA ASP A 579 -17.71 -29.94 -0.36
C ASP A 579 -19.07 -29.54 0.28
N TYR A 580 -19.52 -28.27 0.16
CA TYR A 580 -20.81 -27.75 0.69
C TYR A 580 -22.10 -28.26 0.00
N HIS A 581 -21.95 -29.21 -0.93
CA HIS A 581 -23.01 -29.88 -1.66
C HIS A 581 -22.82 -31.41 -1.69
N ASP A 582 -21.85 -31.94 -0.92
CA ASP A 582 -21.37 -33.32 -1.00
C ASP A 582 -21.32 -34.00 0.39
N LEU A 583 -22.34 -34.83 0.68
CA LEU A 583 -22.50 -35.52 1.97
C LEU A 583 -21.48 -36.67 2.23
N ASP A 584 -20.36 -36.69 1.50
CA ASP A 584 -19.36 -37.77 1.41
C ASP A 584 -18.06 -37.14 0.80
N SER A 585 -17.59 -36.00 1.34
CA SER A 585 -16.70 -35.03 0.67
C SER A 585 -15.39 -35.58 0.05
N ASP A 586 -14.81 -36.64 0.60
CA ASP A 586 -13.63 -37.32 0.03
C ASP A 586 -13.93 -38.65 -0.69
N ASP A 587 -15.22 -38.99 -0.85
CA ASP A 587 -15.77 -40.21 -1.49
C ASP A 587 -15.29 -41.51 -0.78
N ASP A 588 -15.05 -41.45 0.54
CA ASP A 588 -14.78 -42.59 1.43
C ASP A 588 -15.96 -43.58 1.50
N GLY A 589 -17.19 -43.08 1.63
CA GLY A 589 -18.41 -43.88 1.83
C GLY A 589 -18.91 -43.94 3.28
N LEU A 590 -18.28 -43.18 4.18
CA LEU A 590 -18.89 -42.74 5.44
C LEU A 590 -19.90 -41.61 5.14
N ALA A 591 -19.81 -40.46 5.82
CA ALA A 591 -20.63 -39.27 5.59
C ALA A 591 -20.18 -38.16 6.55
N ASP A 592 -20.09 -36.94 6.07
CA ASP A 592 -19.50 -35.79 6.76
C ASP A 592 -20.13 -35.57 8.16
N ILE A 593 -21.46 -35.72 8.25
CA ILE A 593 -22.25 -35.65 9.50
C ILE A 593 -21.82 -36.70 10.55
N VAL A 594 -21.40 -37.88 10.12
CA VAL A 594 -20.88 -38.95 10.99
C VAL A 594 -19.46 -38.61 11.44
N GLU A 595 -18.69 -37.95 10.58
CA GLU A 595 -17.25 -37.73 10.74
C GLU A 595 -16.96 -36.52 11.62
N ALA A 596 -17.72 -35.45 11.42
CA ALA A 596 -17.90 -34.35 12.37
C ALA A 596 -18.56 -34.79 13.70
N GLY A 597 -18.88 -36.09 13.87
CA GLY A 597 -19.31 -36.68 15.14
C GLY A 597 -20.77 -36.39 15.50
N GLY A 598 -21.59 -36.10 14.49
CA GLY A 598 -23.05 -36.02 14.55
C GLY A 598 -23.72 -37.39 14.69
N VAL A 599 -25.00 -37.49 14.28
CA VAL A 599 -25.79 -38.72 14.44
C VAL A 599 -26.84 -38.87 13.33
N ASP A 600 -26.48 -39.59 12.27
CA ASP A 600 -27.46 -40.13 11.32
C ASP A 600 -28.06 -41.46 11.85
N THR A 601 -29.34 -41.45 12.24
CA THR A 601 -30.09 -42.69 12.61
C THR A 601 -30.79 -43.34 11.41
N ASN A 602 -30.85 -42.65 10.27
CA ASN A 602 -31.59 -43.02 9.05
C ASN A 602 -30.72 -43.83 8.09
N GLY A 603 -29.44 -43.47 7.98
CA GLY A 603 -28.50 -43.85 6.94
C GLY A 603 -28.63 -43.02 5.66
N ASP A 604 -29.21 -41.81 5.70
CA ASP A 604 -29.38 -40.91 4.55
C ASP A 604 -28.49 -39.65 4.54
N ALA A 605 -27.57 -39.54 5.51
CA ALA A 605 -26.52 -38.52 5.62
C ALA A 605 -26.98 -37.07 5.92
N LEU A 606 -28.23 -36.87 6.36
CA LEU A 606 -28.80 -35.55 6.69
C LEU A 606 -29.10 -35.39 8.20
N VAL A 607 -29.20 -34.16 8.69
CA VAL A 607 -29.48 -33.85 10.13
C VAL A 607 -30.80 -34.49 10.62
N ASP A 608 -30.66 -35.48 11.50
CA ASP A 608 -31.76 -36.32 11.98
C ASP A 608 -32.79 -35.55 12.85
N ASN A 609 -33.94 -35.24 12.24
CA ASN A 609 -35.07 -34.44 12.76
C ASN A 609 -34.90 -32.91 12.66
N PHE A 610 -34.17 -32.43 11.65
CA PHE A 610 -34.02 -31.03 11.23
C PHE A 610 -35.19 -30.07 11.58
N LEU A 611 -34.82 -28.89 12.07
CA LEU A 611 -35.71 -27.84 12.54
C LEU A 611 -35.08 -26.44 12.37
N ASP A 612 -35.44 -25.71 11.33
CA ASP A 612 -35.33 -24.25 11.31
C ASP A 612 -36.55 -23.58 12.01
N ASN A 613 -36.35 -22.41 12.64
CA ASN A 613 -37.39 -21.48 13.09
C ASN A 613 -37.07 -20.00 12.83
N ASP A 614 -35.84 -19.67 12.43
CA ASP A 614 -35.37 -18.33 12.12
C ASP A 614 -35.64 -17.98 10.65
N GLY A 615 -35.45 -18.96 9.76
CA GLY A 615 -35.40 -18.83 8.31
C GLY A 615 -33.97 -18.68 7.80
N ASN A 616 -33.02 -19.48 8.31
CA ASN A 616 -31.57 -19.35 8.01
C ASN A 616 -30.89 -20.62 7.48
N GLY A 617 -31.64 -21.65 7.07
CA GLY A 617 -31.06 -22.91 6.63
C GLY A 617 -30.64 -23.84 7.77
N HIS A 618 -29.57 -23.53 8.50
CA HIS A 618 -29.02 -24.38 9.57
C HIS A 618 -29.99 -24.74 10.73
N ASP A 619 -29.85 -25.94 11.30
CA ASP A 619 -30.71 -26.49 12.37
C ASP A 619 -30.62 -25.77 13.74
N ASP A 620 -31.77 -25.41 14.34
CA ASP A 620 -31.93 -24.78 15.69
C ASP A 620 -31.13 -25.49 16.81
N SER A 621 -30.94 -26.80 16.69
CA SER A 621 -30.31 -27.63 17.72
C SER A 621 -28.79 -27.67 17.61
N LEU A 622 -28.26 -27.50 16.39
CA LEU A 622 -26.85 -27.32 16.06
C LEU A 622 -26.40 -25.86 16.20
N GLN A 623 -27.24 -24.86 15.90
CA GLN A 623 -27.01 -23.39 16.01
C GLN A 623 -26.55 -22.87 17.40
N SER A 624 -26.35 -23.75 18.39
CA SER A 624 -25.74 -23.40 19.70
C SER A 624 -24.63 -24.33 20.18
N ASN A 625 -24.37 -25.43 19.47
CA ASN A 625 -23.18 -26.29 19.54
C ASN A 625 -23.11 -26.98 18.16
N THR A 626 -22.53 -26.30 17.17
CA THR A 626 -22.34 -26.86 15.82
C THR A 626 -21.52 -28.14 15.90
N LEU A 627 -21.54 -28.97 14.85
CA LEU A 627 -20.67 -30.13 14.82
C LEU A 627 -19.20 -29.68 14.93
N PRO A 628 -18.37 -30.35 15.74
CA PRO A 628 -16.94 -30.09 15.72
C PRO A 628 -16.37 -30.47 14.36
N VAL A 629 -15.44 -29.67 13.87
CA VAL A 629 -14.53 -30.09 12.80
C VAL A 629 -13.31 -30.74 13.46
N PRO A 630 -13.21 -32.08 13.49
CA PRO A 630 -12.03 -32.77 14.00
C PRO A 630 -10.82 -32.64 13.06
N ASP A 631 -9.68 -33.06 13.59
CA ASP A 631 -8.32 -33.05 13.00
C ASP A 631 -7.56 -34.08 13.87
N THR A 632 -7.78 -35.36 13.58
CA THR A 632 -7.49 -36.45 14.52
C THR A 632 -6.00 -36.77 14.65
N ASP A 633 -5.22 -36.77 13.56
CA ASP A 633 -3.76 -36.94 13.61
C ASP A 633 -3.00 -35.63 13.93
N GLY A 634 -3.53 -34.46 13.53
CA GLY A 634 -2.94 -33.14 13.73
C GLY A 634 -2.14 -32.58 12.53
N ASP A 635 -2.32 -33.10 11.32
CA ASP A 635 -1.76 -32.61 10.04
C ASP A 635 -2.32 -31.24 9.65
N GLY A 636 -3.65 -31.09 9.70
CA GLY A 636 -4.39 -29.89 9.30
C GLY A 636 -5.34 -30.05 8.10
N LEU A 637 -5.57 -31.26 7.59
CA LEU A 637 -6.87 -31.66 7.06
C LEU A 637 -7.91 -31.78 8.19
N ALA A 638 -9.11 -32.23 7.88
CA ALA A 638 -10.18 -32.53 8.84
C ALA A 638 -10.74 -33.92 8.51
N ASP A 639 -11.19 -34.68 9.52
CA ASP A 639 -11.48 -36.11 9.36
C ASP A 639 -12.44 -36.42 8.19
N TYR A 640 -13.43 -35.56 7.92
CA TYR A 640 -14.38 -35.67 6.78
C TYR A 640 -13.78 -35.38 5.38
N ARG A 641 -12.46 -35.14 5.31
CA ARG A 641 -11.67 -34.82 4.12
C ARG A 641 -10.28 -35.48 4.19
N ASP A 642 -10.17 -36.58 4.95
CA ASP A 642 -8.93 -37.30 5.18
C ASP A 642 -9.18 -38.82 5.18
N LEU A 643 -8.85 -39.43 4.04
CA LEU A 643 -8.95 -40.87 3.77
C LEU A 643 -8.10 -41.77 4.70
N ASP A 644 -7.36 -41.24 5.68
CA ASP A 644 -6.53 -41.96 6.67
C ASP A 644 -6.48 -41.14 7.98
N SER A 645 -7.65 -40.83 8.57
CA SER A 645 -7.85 -39.85 9.67
C SER A 645 -6.96 -40.02 10.90
N ASN A 646 -6.45 -41.24 11.14
CA ASN A 646 -5.54 -41.56 12.24
C ASN A 646 -4.06 -41.72 11.82
N ASN A 647 -3.80 -41.75 10.50
CA ASN A 647 -2.49 -41.79 9.83
C ASN A 647 -1.63 -43.02 10.16
N ASP A 648 -2.26 -44.20 10.24
CA ASP A 648 -1.58 -45.51 10.34
C ASP A 648 -1.33 -46.18 8.98
N GLY A 649 -2.03 -45.75 7.92
CA GLY A 649 -1.91 -46.35 6.59
C GLY A 649 -3.01 -47.35 6.22
N LEU A 650 -4.08 -47.46 7.02
CA LEU A 650 -5.35 -48.12 6.69
C LEU A 650 -6.43 -47.05 6.43
N PRO A 651 -6.97 -46.96 5.20
CA PRO A 651 -8.01 -45.98 4.92
C PRO A 651 -9.30 -46.15 5.71
N ASP A 652 -9.97 -45.04 5.99
CA ASP A 652 -11.21 -44.96 6.77
C ASP A 652 -12.32 -45.86 6.20
N LEU A 653 -12.48 -45.96 4.87
CA LEU A 653 -13.40 -46.88 4.16
C LEU A 653 -13.14 -48.34 4.53
N ILE A 654 -11.88 -48.70 4.75
CA ILE A 654 -11.46 -50.04 5.16
C ILE A 654 -11.72 -50.24 6.66
N GLU A 655 -11.59 -49.19 7.47
CA GLU A 655 -11.90 -49.15 8.91
C GLU A 655 -13.42 -49.21 9.18
N ALA A 656 -14.25 -48.51 8.41
CA ALA A 656 -15.71 -48.64 8.35
C ALA A 656 -16.16 -50.01 7.80
N GLY A 657 -15.26 -50.75 7.15
CA GLY A 657 -15.46 -52.14 6.72
C GLY A 657 -16.10 -52.30 5.33
N GLY A 658 -15.88 -51.34 4.43
CA GLY A 658 -16.27 -51.40 3.02
C GLY A 658 -15.44 -52.38 2.16
N GLU A 659 -15.67 -52.36 0.84
CA GLU A 659 -14.97 -53.23 -0.14
C GLU A 659 -14.14 -52.41 -1.16
N ASP A 660 -12.98 -51.89 -0.75
CA ASP A 660 -11.98 -51.35 -1.69
C ASP A 660 -11.17 -52.48 -2.38
N HIS A 661 -11.25 -52.59 -3.71
CA HIS A 661 -10.46 -53.53 -4.52
C HIS A 661 -9.22 -52.93 -5.22
N ASP A 662 -9.09 -51.60 -5.26
CA ASP A 662 -8.09 -50.83 -6.02
C ASP A 662 -6.99 -50.28 -5.08
N LEU A 663 -7.37 -50.09 -3.82
CA LEU A 663 -6.60 -49.59 -2.69
C LEU A 663 -6.25 -48.12 -2.92
N ASN A 664 -7.31 -47.31 -2.83
CA ASN A 664 -7.37 -45.89 -3.04
C ASN A 664 -8.02 -45.11 -1.89
N GLY A 665 -8.73 -45.75 -0.97
CA GLY A 665 -9.50 -45.09 0.11
C GLY A 665 -10.94 -44.74 -0.29
N ILE A 666 -11.21 -44.68 -1.60
CA ILE A 666 -12.43 -44.12 -2.18
C ILE A 666 -13.38 -45.22 -2.71
N VAL A 667 -14.70 -45.01 -2.66
CA VAL A 667 -15.75 -45.97 -2.99
C VAL A 667 -15.59 -46.58 -4.39
N ASP A 668 -15.41 -47.91 -4.40
CA ASP A 668 -15.05 -48.68 -5.59
C ASP A 668 -16.13 -48.59 -6.71
N ASN A 669 -15.79 -47.87 -7.78
CA ASN A 669 -16.64 -47.52 -8.93
C ASN A 669 -17.67 -46.39 -8.68
N PHE A 670 -17.46 -45.47 -7.75
CA PHE A 670 -18.21 -44.20 -7.70
C PHE A 670 -17.98 -43.33 -8.96
N ASN A 671 -18.92 -42.41 -9.25
CA ASN A 671 -18.99 -41.42 -10.34
C ASN A 671 -20.44 -40.87 -10.49
N GLU A 672 -20.61 -39.79 -11.28
CA GLU A 672 -21.88 -39.19 -11.80
C GLU A 672 -23.03 -40.14 -12.27
N SER A 673 -22.78 -41.45 -12.43
CA SER A 673 -23.79 -42.43 -12.85
C SER A 673 -23.98 -43.62 -11.89
N SER A 674 -23.25 -43.59 -10.77
CA SER A 674 -23.42 -44.42 -9.58
C SER A 674 -24.34 -43.72 -8.58
N ASP A 675 -24.14 -42.42 -8.38
CA ASP A 675 -25.14 -41.51 -7.83
C ASP A 675 -26.38 -41.47 -8.77
N LEU A 676 -27.56 -41.28 -8.17
CA LEU A 676 -28.87 -41.25 -8.80
C LEU A 676 -29.66 -39.96 -8.50
N ASN A 677 -29.17 -39.09 -7.61
CA ASN A 677 -29.80 -37.85 -7.18
C ASN A 677 -28.87 -36.62 -7.11
N ASN A 678 -27.55 -36.77 -7.28
CA ASN A 678 -26.58 -35.68 -7.34
C ASN A 678 -26.38 -34.97 -6.00
N ASN A 679 -26.01 -35.72 -4.95
CA ASN A 679 -25.80 -35.23 -3.57
C ASN A 679 -24.51 -35.79 -2.93
N GLY A 680 -23.50 -36.07 -3.75
CA GLY A 680 -22.27 -36.71 -3.32
C GLY A 680 -22.44 -38.20 -3.06
N MET A 681 -22.93 -38.52 -1.87
CA MET A 681 -22.89 -39.85 -1.29
C MET A 681 -23.32 -41.00 -2.21
N ALA A 682 -22.46 -42.02 -2.29
CA ALA A 682 -22.68 -43.18 -3.15
C ALA A 682 -24.07 -43.83 -2.94
N SER A 683 -24.90 -43.94 -3.99
CA SER A 683 -26.26 -44.54 -3.91
C SER A 683 -26.30 -46.06 -3.58
N THR A 684 -25.16 -46.70 -3.33
CA THR A 684 -25.09 -48.02 -2.68
C THR A 684 -25.12 -47.93 -1.15
N LEU A 685 -24.72 -46.79 -0.61
CA LEU A 685 -24.58 -46.46 0.80
C LEU A 685 -25.75 -45.57 1.25
N ASN A 686 -26.05 -44.48 0.53
CA ASN A 686 -27.16 -43.58 0.90
C ASN A 686 -28.54 -44.29 0.96
N SER A 687 -29.23 -44.22 2.09
CA SER A 687 -30.50 -44.91 2.35
C SER A 687 -31.71 -44.22 1.73
N SER A 688 -31.62 -42.93 1.35
CA SER A 688 -32.68 -42.22 0.63
C SER A 688 -32.95 -42.86 -0.74
N THR A 689 -31.88 -43.27 -1.42
CA THR A 689 -31.89 -44.02 -2.69
C THR A 689 -32.31 -45.48 -2.51
N GLY A 690 -32.14 -46.01 -1.28
CA GLY A 690 -32.36 -47.40 -0.91
C GLY A 690 -31.08 -48.25 -0.84
N GLY A 691 -29.92 -47.62 -0.66
CA GLY A 691 -28.66 -48.24 -0.25
C GLY A 691 -28.66 -48.75 1.20
N GLN A 692 -27.48 -48.84 1.80
CA GLN A 692 -27.27 -49.06 3.23
C GLN A 692 -25.90 -48.50 3.64
N ALA A 693 -25.90 -47.45 4.46
CA ALA A 693 -24.68 -46.76 4.89
C ALA A 693 -23.65 -47.71 5.54
N LEU A 694 -22.38 -47.33 5.49
CA LEU A 694 -21.35 -47.99 6.26
C LEU A 694 -21.60 -47.78 7.77
N PRO A 695 -21.26 -48.75 8.62
CA PRO A 695 -21.25 -48.53 10.06
C PRO A 695 -19.96 -47.83 10.46
N ASP A 696 -20.07 -46.73 11.21
CA ASP A 696 -18.98 -46.30 12.08
C ASP A 696 -18.76 -47.40 13.14
N LEU A 697 -17.59 -48.05 13.09
CA LEU A 697 -17.31 -49.27 13.86
C LEU A 697 -16.56 -48.94 15.16
N ASP A 698 -16.76 -49.79 16.18
CA ASP A 698 -16.14 -49.71 17.50
C ASP A 698 -15.83 -51.14 17.94
N SER A 699 -14.62 -51.59 17.65
CA SER A 699 -14.17 -52.99 17.74
C SER A 699 -13.86 -53.43 19.18
N ASP A 700 -13.18 -52.60 19.98
CA ASP A 700 -12.92 -52.85 21.42
C ASP A 700 -14.17 -52.62 22.30
N ASN A 701 -15.05 -51.68 21.93
CA ASN A 701 -16.19 -51.17 22.72
C ASN A 701 -15.81 -50.19 23.85
N ASP A 702 -14.81 -49.33 23.61
CA ASP A 702 -14.39 -48.17 24.44
C ASP A 702 -15.26 -46.93 24.14
N GLY A 703 -15.62 -46.73 22.87
CA GLY A 703 -16.42 -45.60 22.38
C GLY A 703 -15.64 -44.50 21.66
N LEU A 704 -14.47 -44.84 21.10
CA LEU A 704 -13.95 -44.23 19.87
C LEU A 704 -14.44 -45.05 18.66
N ALA A 705 -14.22 -44.53 17.46
CA ALA A 705 -14.41 -45.27 16.22
C ALA A 705 -13.12 -45.94 15.77
N ASP A 706 -13.22 -47.07 15.05
CA ASP A 706 -12.08 -47.85 14.55
C ASP A 706 -11.07 -46.96 13.79
N ARG A 707 -11.59 -46.12 12.87
CA ARG A 707 -10.83 -45.18 12.05
C ARG A 707 -10.17 -44.01 12.79
N LEU A 708 -10.48 -43.84 14.08
CA LEU A 708 -9.94 -42.77 14.94
C LEU A 708 -8.97 -43.33 16.01
N GLU A 709 -8.57 -44.60 15.90
CA GLU A 709 -7.58 -45.22 16.78
C GLU A 709 -6.54 -46.08 16.05
N ILE A 710 -5.60 -46.65 16.83
CA ILE A 710 -4.36 -47.27 16.30
C ILE A 710 -4.00 -48.60 17.00
N ASP A 711 -4.93 -49.19 17.74
CA ASP A 711 -4.83 -50.48 18.47
C ASP A 711 -6.25 -51.07 18.61
N ASN A 712 -7.00 -51.12 17.49
CA ASN A 712 -8.43 -51.41 17.30
C ASN A 712 -9.00 -52.61 18.11
N ASP A 713 -8.17 -53.60 18.44
CA ASP A 713 -8.55 -54.79 19.22
C ASP A 713 -8.10 -54.77 20.71
N ALA A 714 -7.34 -53.74 21.09
CA ALA A 714 -6.68 -53.49 22.36
C ALA A 714 -5.75 -54.63 22.90
N ASP A 715 -5.12 -55.46 22.05
CA ASP A 715 -4.04 -56.40 22.43
C ASP A 715 -2.78 -55.66 22.89
N GLY A 716 -2.51 -54.50 22.29
CA GLY A 716 -1.23 -53.79 22.35
C GLY A 716 -0.30 -54.18 21.21
N VAL A 717 -0.82 -54.23 19.98
CA VAL A 717 -0.08 -54.33 18.71
C VAL A 717 -0.78 -53.43 17.70
N MET A 718 -0.17 -52.29 17.39
CA MET A 718 -0.79 -51.26 16.54
C MET A 718 -1.17 -51.78 15.15
N ASP A 719 -2.24 -51.25 14.57
CA ASP A 719 -2.92 -51.86 13.41
C ASP A 719 -2.05 -51.84 12.14
N ILE A 720 -1.27 -50.78 11.92
CA ILE A 720 -0.18 -50.66 10.93
C ILE A 720 0.77 -51.87 10.96
N ALA A 721 0.98 -52.48 12.13
CA ALA A 721 1.83 -53.65 12.29
C ALA A 721 1.10 -54.97 11.98
N GLU A 722 -0.21 -55.05 12.23
CA GLU A 722 -1.07 -56.21 11.93
C GLU A 722 -1.47 -56.22 10.44
N ALA A 723 -1.77 -55.06 9.84
CA ALA A 723 -1.88 -54.79 8.40
C ALA A 723 -0.60 -55.16 7.62
N GLY A 724 0.55 -55.06 8.29
CA GLY A 724 1.86 -55.45 7.77
C GLY A 724 2.66 -54.32 7.13
N LEU A 725 2.32 -53.07 7.44
CA LEU A 725 2.94 -51.83 6.99
C LEU A 725 4.11 -51.35 7.86
N SER A 726 4.49 -52.10 8.90
CA SER A 726 5.58 -51.79 9.87
C SER A 726 7.03 -51.69 9.32
N ASP A 727 7.21 -51.49 8.01
CA ASP A 727 8.44 -50.91 7.41
C ASP A 727 8.30 -49.37 7.21
N SER A 728 7.09 -48.78 7.36
CA SER A 728 6.78 -47.34 7.32
C SER A 728 6.98 -46.66 8.68
N ASP A 729 6.30 -47.11 9.73
CA ASP A 729 6.60 -46.70 11.11
C ASP A 729 7.97 -47.28 11.56
N SER A 730 8.98 -46.41 11.64
CA SER A 730 10.33 -46.76 12.09
C SER A 730 10.59 -46.44 13.57
N ASN A 731 9.62 -45.84 14.29
CA ASN A 731 9.75 -45.42 15.68
C ASN A 731 8.92 -46.28 16.66
N ASN A 732 7.91 -46.98 16.14
CA ASN A 732 6.97 -47.91 16.77
C ASN A 732 5.96 -47.21 17.70
N ASP A 733 5.36 -46.09 17.28
CA ASP A 733 4.24 -45.44 17.98
C ASP A 733 2.88 -45.56 17.28
N GLY A 734 2.81 -46.12 16.06
CA GLY A 734 1.57 -46.44 15.34
C GLY A 734 1.37 -45.63 14.06
N ILE A 735 1.97 -44.44 13.97
CA ILE A 735 1.70 -43.46 12.90
C ILE A 735 2.83 -43.47 11.85
N ILE A 736 2.55 -43.04 10.61
CA ILE A 736 3.54 -42.97 9.52
C ILE A 736 4.62 -41.89 9.79
N ASP A 737 5.88 -42.34 9.87
CA ASP A 737 7.06 -41.57 10.36
C ASP A 737 7.57 -40.46 9.39
N ASP A 738 7.26 -40.55 8.09
CA ASP A 738 7.73 -39.70 6.98
C ASP A 738 6.63 -39.62 5.88
N LEU A 739 5.40 -39.18 6.24
CA LEU A 739 4.22 -39.09 5.33
C LEU A 739 4.59 -38.55 3.94
N ASN A 740 4.18 -39.30 2.91
CA ASN A 740 4.36 -39.00 1.49
C ASN A 740 2.98 -39.05 0.81
N ASP A 741 2.07 -38.18 1.23
CA ASP A 741 1.07 -37.65 0.32
C ASP A 741 1.77 -36.85 -0.83
N ALA A 742 1.18 -36.91 -2.01
CA ALA A 742 1.59 -36.18 -3.20
C ALA A 742 0.42 -35.50 -3.97
N ASN A 743 -0.82 -35.70 -3.50
CA ASN A 743 -2.07 -35.28 -4.13
C ASN A 743 -2.77 -34.21 -3.28
N GLY A 744 -2.80 -34.42 -1.96
CA GLY A 744 -3.62 -33.73 -0.96
C GLY A 744 -4.71 -34.59 -0.34
N ASP A 745 -4.73 -35.92 -0.56
CA ASP A 745 -5.83 -36.84 -0.21
C ASP A 745 -5.63 -37.60 1.12
N GLY A 746 -4.87 -37.02 2.06
CA GLY A 746 -4.51 -37.62 3.37
C GLY A 746 -3.57 -38.84 3.30
N PHE A 747 -4.00 -39.85 2.56
CA PHE A 747 -3.49 -41.22 2.53
C PHE A 747 -2.10 -41.39 1.87
N ASP A 748 -1.18 -42.09 2.57
CA ASP A 748 0.20 -42.27 2.12
C ASP A 748 0.37 -43.13 0.84
N ASP A 749 0.90 -42.51 -0.23
CA ASP A 749 1.25 -43.08 -1.54
C ASP A 749 2.10 -44.38 -1.44
N ALA A 750 2.89 -44.55 -0.36
CA ALA A 750 3.73 -45.72 -0.13
C ALA A 750 3.05 -46.84 0.70
N ALA A 751 2.18 -46.50 1.66
CA ALA A 751 1.27 -47.42 2.35
C ALA A 751 0.28 -48.02 1.35
N ARG A 752 -0.42 -47.16 0.60
CA ARG A 752 -1.26 -47.47 -0.56
C ARG A 752 -0.59 -48.44 -1.53
N SER A 753 0.60 -48.10 -2.01
CA SER A 753 1.43 -48.98 -2.85
C SER A 753 1.76 -50.32 -2.19
N THR A 754 1.89 -50.39 -0.87
CA THR A 754 2.24 -51.61 -0.11
C THR A 754 1.02 -52.51 0.09
N LEU A 755 -0.13 -51.96 0.47
CA LEU A 755 -1.42 -52.67 0.53
C LEU A 755 -1.77 -53.31 -0.83
N LEU A 756 -1.63 -52.56 -1.93
CA LEU A 756 -1.86 -53.06 -3.29
C LEU A 756 -0.92 -54.21 -3.69
N ASN A 757 0.24 -54.35 -3.03
CA ASN A 757 1.12 -55.52 -3.19
C ASN A 757 0.74 -56.72 -2.30
N LEU A 758 0.04 -56.52 -1.19
CA LEU A 758 -0.48 -57.56 -0.29
C LEU A 758 -1.70 -58.29 -0.90
N LYS A 759 -2.61 -57.55 -1.56
CA LYS A 759 -3.83 -58.01 -2.28
C LYS A 759 -5.00 -58.52 -1.43
N ALA A 760 -4.84 -58.46 -0.13
CA ALA A 760 -5.80 -58.72 0.92
C ALA A 760 -5.05 -58.41 2.21
N LEU A 761 -5.73 -57.82 3.19
CA LEU A 761 -5.16 -57.61 4.51
C LEU A 761 -4.79 -58.96 5.17
N PRO A 762 -3.87 -58.95 6.15
CA PRO A 762 -3.55 -60.15 6.92
C PRO A 762 -4.78 -60.70 7.64
N ASP A 763 -4.90 -62.01 7.58
CA ASP A 763 -5.91 -62.83 8.24
C ASP A 763 -5.17 -64.13 8.61
N THR A 764 -4.88 -64.35 9.89
CA THR A 764 -4.05 -65.46 10.37
C THR A 764 -4.89 -66.67 10.76
N ASP A 765 -6.09 -66.47 11.30
CA ASP A 765 -7.02 -67.51 11.76
C ASP A 765 -7.81 -68.18 10.61
N LYS A 766 -8.27 -67.37 9.66
CA LYS A 766 -9.09 -67.70 8.48
C LYS A 766 -10.57 -67.89 8.76
N ASN A 767 -11.13 -67.01 9.60
CA ASN A 767 -12.56 -66.88 9.83
C ASN A 767 -13.25 -65.91 8.84
N GLY A 768 -12.64 -64.76 8.54
CA GLY A 768 -13.18 -63.75 7.62
C GLY A 768 -12.80 -62.31 8.00
N GLU A 769 -12.58 -62.03 9.27
CA GLU A 769 -12.14 -60.71 9.75
C GLU A 769 -10.61 -60.53 9.53
N PRO A 770 -10.11 -59.29 9.36
CA PRO A 770 -8.67 -59.00 9.36
C PRO A 770 -8.00 -59.19 10.74
N ASP A 771 -6.68 -59.41 10.74
CA ASP A 771 -5.90 -59.61 11.98
C ASP A 771 -5.99 -58.41 12.95
N TYR A 772 -6.07 -57.18 12.42
CA TYR A 772 -6.10 -55.93 13.21
C TYR A 772 -7.40 -55.72 14.04
N ARG A 773 -8.41 -56.58 13.89
CA ARG A 773 -9.64 -56.57 14.70
C ARG A 773 -9.83 -57.85 15.54
N GLU A 774 -8.77 -58.63 15.81
CA GLU A 774 -8.83 -60.06 16.19
C GLU A 774 -8.04 -60.50 17.46
N ALA A 775 -8.08 -59.69 18.53
CA ALA A 775 -7.53 -59.87 19.89
C ALA A 775 -6.56 -61.06 20.10
N SER A 776 -5.28 -60.85 19.81
CA SER A 776 -4.29 -61.91 19.55
C SER A 776 -4.16 -63.01 20.62
N THR A 777 -4.51 -64.25 20.25
CA THR A 777 -4.69 -65.36 21.20
C THR A 777 -3.42 -66.01 21.80
N THR A 778 -2.25 -65.33 21.80
CA THR A 778 -0.92 -65.94 22.01
C THR A 778 -0.30 -65.76 23.43
N PRO A 779 -0.09 -66.84 24.24
CA PRO A 779 0.28 -66.71 25.66
C PRO A 779 1.79 -66.50 25.97
N LYS A 780 2.11 -65.35 26.59
CA LYS A 780 3.46 -64.88 26.99
C LYS A 780 3.97 -65.56 28.31
N LEU A 781 5.30 -65.69 28.57
CA LEU A 781 5.92 -66.68 29.53
C LEU A 781 6.80 -66.06 30.66
N LYS A 782 6.63 -66.51 31.93
CA LYS A 782 7.13 -65.82 33.15
C LYS A 782 8.52 -66.21 33.70
N THR A 783 9.44 -65.22 33.84
CA THR A 783 10.60 -65.30 34.78
C THR A 783 10.91 -63.92 35.43
N GLY A 784 10.85 -63.81 36.76
CA GLY A 784 10.74 -62.50 37.44
C GLY A 784 11.86 -62.04 38.41
N VAL A 785 11.98 -60.71 38.56
CA VAL A 785 12.96 -59.98 39.41
C VAL A 785 12.38 -59.61 40.78
N ASN A 786 13.22 -59.66 41.85
CA ASN A 786 12.83 -59.40 43.25
C ASN A 786 13.53 -58.16 43.84
N GLY A 787 12.91 -56.99 43.71
CA GLY A 787 13.38 -55.74 44.32
C GLY A 787 13.18 -55.67 45.84
N TYR A 788 13.99 -54.87 46.54
CA TYR A 788 13.80 -54.56 47.97
C TYR A 788 12.90 -53.31 48.15
N GLY A 789 11.61 -53.43 47.83
CA GLY A 789 10.68 -52.28 47.75
C GLY A 789 9.38 -52.40 48.56
N SER A 790 8.52 -53.37 48.24
CA SER A 790 7.17 -53.43 48.82
C SER A 790 7.10 -54.22 50.13
N GLY A 791 6.96 -53.48 51.24
CA GLY A 791 6.86 -54.02 52.60
C GLY A 791 6.07 -53.08 53.50
N SER A 792 4.77 -52.91 53.22
CA SER A 792 3.82 -52.06 53.97
C SER A 792 4.16 -50.56 54.01
N ALA A 793 4.33 -49.95 52.83
CA ALA A 793 4.47 -48.50 52.68
C ALA A 793 3.16 -47.81 52.24
N ASP A 794 2.31 -48.50 51.50
CA ASP A 794 1.23 -47.92 50.68
C ASP A 794 0.16 -47.24 51.55
N TRP A 795 -0.29 -47.92 52.60
CA TRP A 795 -1.19 -47.37 53.62
C TRP A 795 -0.53 -46.31 54.52
N LEU A 796 0.80 -46.29 54.62
CA LEU A 796 1.52 -45.26 55.37
C LEU A 796 1.68 -43.98 54.54
N LEU A 797 1.87 -44.10 53.22
CA LEU A 797 2.02 -42.98 52.30
C LEU A 797 0.68 -42.37 51.89
N LEU A 798 -0.37 -43.16 51.60
CA LEU A 798 -1.74 -42.62 51.52
C LEU A 798 -2.19 -42.05 52.87
N GLY A 799 -1.83 -42.70 53.98
CA GLY A 799 -2.12 -42.20 55.32
C GLY A 799 -1.46 -40.85 55.61
N LEU A 800 -0.20 -40.64 55.18
CA LEU A 800 0.52 -39.37 55.31
C LEU A 800 0.06 -38.32 54.30
N SER A 801 -0.27 -38.68 53.05
CA SER A 801 -0.75 -37.73 52.06
C SER A 801 -2.13 -37.19 52.43
N LEU A 802 -3.10 -38.04 52.79
CA LEU A 802 -4.40 -37.58 53.30
C LEU A 802 -4.26 -36.80 54.61
N ALA A 803 -3.39 -37.23 55.55
CA ALA A 803 -3.17 -36.49 56.79
C ALA A 803 -2.51 -35.10 56.58
N LEU A 804 -1.71 -34.92 55.52
CA LEU A 804 -1.14 -33.63 55.16
C LEU A 804 -2.15 -32.75 54.40
N LEU A 805 -2.87 -33.31 53.42
CA LEU A 805 -3.92 -32.63 52.64
C LEU A 805 -5.06 -32.13 53.55
N ILE A 806 -5.47 -32.92 54.55
CA ILE A 806 -6.52 -32.54 55.49
C ILE A 806 -6.03 -31.56 56.58
N TRP A 807 -4.70 -31.44 56.80
CA TRP A 807 -4.16 -30.62 57.90
C TRP A 807 -3.50 -29.29 57.50
N ARG A 808 -3.20 -29.02 56.22
CA ARG A 808 -2.72 -27.68 55.79
C ARG A 808 -3.24 -27.20 54.43
N ARG A 809 -3.53 -25.90 54.38
CA ARG A 809 -4.14 -25.16 53.27
C ARG A 809 -3.26 -25.06 52.02
N ARG A 810 -3.94 -25.01 50.87
CA ARG A 810 -3.58 -24.46 49.54
C ARG A 810 -2.69 -25.30 48.61
N LEU A 811 -3.05 -25.20 47.32
CA LEU A 811 -2.36 -25.59 46.08
C LEU A 811 -2.34 -27.09 45.73
N LEU A 812 -3.11 -27.44 44.70
CA LEU A 812 -2.89 -28.57 43.79
C LEU A 812 -2.92 -28.03 42.35
N ALA A 813 -1.86 -27.31 42.00
CA ALA A 813 -1.47 -26.95 40.64
C ALA A 813 0.06 -26.77 40.62
N PRO A 814 0.82 -27.86 40.78
CA PRO A 814 2.08 -27.99 40.03
C PRO A 814 2.46 -29.46 39.72
N VAL A 815 1.85 -30.04 38.68
CA VAL A 815 2.37 -31.26 38.02
C VAL A 815 2.36 -31.07 36.50
N LEU A 816 1.22 -30.66 35.93
CA LEU A 816 1.08 -30.32 34.50
C LEU A 816 2.01 -29.16 34.05
N THR A 817 2.44 -28.30 34.96
CA THR A 817 3.34 -27.15 34.70
C THR A 817 4.82 -27.53 34.51
N CYS A 818 5.14 -28.79 34.19
CA CYS A 818 6.52 -29.27 34.03
C CYS A 818 6.97 -29.50 32.59
N PHE A 819 6.06 -29.65 31.62
CA PHE A 819 6.38 -29.67 30.18
C PHE A 819 6.17 -28.31 29.51
N LEU A 820 5.07 -27.60 29.81
CA LEU A 820 4.68 -26.29 29.23
C LEU A 820 5.57 -25.08 29.62
N LEU A 821 6.90 -25.19 29.70
CA LEU A 821 7.80 -24.08 30.03
C LEU A 821 9.12 -23.99 29.22
N ILE A 822 9.07 -24.34 27.94
CA ILE A 822 9.90 -23.70 26.89
C ILE A 822 8.98 -23.47 25.68
N PRO A 823 8.19 -22.36 25.64
CA PRO A 823 8.82 -21.06 25.39
C PRO A 823 8.09 -19.84 26.02
N LEU A 824 8.29 -19.54 27.32
CA LEU A 824 7.79 -18.27 27.89
C LEU A 824 8.81 -17.60 28.83
N SER A 825 9.79 -16.91 28.24
CA SER A 825 10.82 -16.16 28.98
C SER A 825 10.70 -14.64 28.84
N LEU A 826 9.49 -14.07 28.90
CA LEU A 826 9.31 -12.61 28.79
C LEU A 826 8.07 -11.98 29.45
N GLN A 827 7.74 -12.32 30.71
CA GLN A 827 7.06 -11.37 31.62
C GLN A 827 7.19 -11.75 33.10
N ALA A 828 7.67 -10.81 33.92
CA ALA A 828 7.59 -10.83 35.38
C ALA A 828 7.78 -9.39 35.90
N GLU A 829 6.76 -8.82 36.53
CA GLU A 829 6.79 -7.43 37.00
C GLU A 829 7.63 -7.22 38.27
N ASN A 830 7.95 -5.94 38.54
CA ASN A 830 8.93 -5.54 39.54
C ASN A 830 8.41 -5.64 40.99
N SER A 831 9.19 -6.30 41.86
CA SER A 831 9.29 -5.90 43.27
C SER A 831 10.72 -6.15 43.80
N PRO A 832 11.32 -5.26 44.62
CA PRO A 832 12.76 -5.27 44.83
C PRO A 832 13.22 -5.92 46.15
N VAL A 833 14.48 -6.37 46.14
CA VAL A 833 15.31 -6.77 47.30
C VAL A 833 14.99 -8.13 47.95
N GLU A 834 15.48 -9.21 47.33
CA GLU A 834 16.36 -10.17 48.03
C GLU A 834 17.33 -10.88 47.06
N ARG A 835 18.33 -11.62 47.58
CA ARG A 835 19.38 -12.27 46.76
C ARG A 835 18.97 -13.69 46.35
N GLU A 836 17.98 -13.82 45.49
CA GLU A 836 17.57 -15.14 45.04
C GLU A 836 18.56 -15.77 44.06
N PHE A 837 18.81 -17.07 44.24
CA PHE A 837 19.69 -17.85 43.37
C PHE A 837 18.95 -18.12 42.07
N ASN A 838 19.28 -17.38 41.01
CA ASN A 838 18.67 -17.62 39.70
C ASN A 838 19.10 -18.99 39.17
N GLY A 839 18.12 -19.88 39.00
CA GLY A 839 18.32 -21.30 38.71
C GLY A 839 18.95 -21.54 37.34
N ARG A 840 19.65 -22.68 37.18
CA ARG A 840 20.47 -22.97 35.99
C ARG A 840 20.19 -24.34 35.43
N TRP A 841 19.87 -24.40 34.14
CA TRP A 841 19.83 -25.66 33.40
C TRP A 841 21.23 -26.19 33.10
N TYR A 842 21.37 -27.51 33.00
CA TYR A 842 22.57 -28.17 32.54
C TYR A 842 22.28 -29.48 31.81
N LEU A 843 23.09 -29.77 30.81
CA LEU A 843 23.13 -31.05 30.09
C LEU A 843 24.42 -31.77 30.47
N GLY A 844 24.35 -33.06 30.80
CA GLY A 844 25.48 -33.88 31.19
C GLY A 844 25.48 -35.26 30.54
N ALA A 845 26.67 -35.79 30.29
CA ALA A 845 26.88 -37.14 29.78
C ALA A 845 28.00 -37.86 30.55
N ASN A 846 27.80 -39.13 30.89
CA ASN A 846 28.75 -39.95 31.65
C ASN A 846 28.97 -41.31 30.98
N LEU A 847 30.19 -41.83 31.10
CA LEU A 847 30.54 -43.21 30.82
C LEU A 847 30.66 -43.99 32.14
N ALA A 848 30.22 -45.24 32.15
CA ALA A 848 30.10 -46.06 33.34
C ALA A 848 30.70 -47.46 33.17
N VAL A 849 31.11 -48.04 34.29
CA VAL A 849 31.25 -49.49 34.44
C VAL A 849 30.11 -49.96 35.33
N THR A 850 29.35 -50.92 34.83
CA THR A 850 28.17 -51.48 35.49
C THR A 850 28.47 -52.85 36.05
N ARG A 851 27.77 -53.20 37.12
CA ARG A 851 27.67 -54.56 37.65
C ARG A 851 26.22 -55.01 37.63
N LEU A 852 25.97 -56.18 37.04
CA LEU A 852 24.64 -56.73 36.77
C LEU A 852 24.55 -58.15 37.33
N LYS A 853 23.53 -58.42 38.17
CA LYS A 853 23.40 -59.66 38.95
C LYS A 853 21.98 -60.23 38.98
N PRO A 854 21.38 -60.57 37.83
CA PRO A 854 20.06 -61.22 37.81
C PRO A 854 20.02 -62.47 38.70
N VAL A 855 19.05 -62.51 39.61
CA VAL A 855 18.84 -63.65 40.53
C VAL A 855 18.07 -64.76 39.83
N THR A 856 18.77 -65.81 39.41
CA THR A 856 18.14 -67.02 38.86
C THR A 856 17.54 -67.90 39.96
N GLN A 857 16.22 -68.05 39.99
CA GLN A 857 15.55 -68.96 40.94
C GLN A 857 15.59 -70.44 40.50
N ALA A 858 15.84 -70.70 39.21
CA ALA A 858 15.95 -72.05 38.66
C ALA A 858 17.40 -72.59 38.79
N PRO A 859 17.63 -73.82 39.31
CA PRO A 859 18.98 -74.37 39.54
C PRO A 859 19.83 -74.68 38.29
N TRP A 860 19.40 -74.24 37.11
CA TRP A 860 19.92 -74.64 35.80
C TRP A 860 20.37 -73.45 34.92
N TYR A 861 20.27 -72.22 35.45
CA TYR A 861 20.75 -70.99 34.82
C TYR A 861 21.73 -70.29 35.78
N GLY A 862 22.82 -69.75 35.22
CA GLY A 862 23.84 -69.04 35.99
C GLY A 862 24.47 -67.92 35.19
N VAL A 863 24.81 -66.83 35.87
CA VAL A 863 25.50 -65.66 35.29
C VAL A 863 26.91 -66.06 34.83
N ALA A 864 27.26 -65.73 33.59
CA ALA A 864 28.55 -66.00 32.96
C ALA A 864 29.53 -64.83 33.16
N ASP A 865 29.05 -63.60 32.98
CA ASP A 865 29.73 -62.36 33.31
C ASP A 865 28.76 -61.45 34.08
N ASP A 866 29.23 -60.85 35.17
CA ASP A 866 28.45 -59.96 36.05
C ASP A 866 28.84 -58.47 35.89
N SER A 867 29.52 -58.13 34.80
CA SER A 867 30.07 -56.79 34.53
C SER A 867 29.90 -56.33 33.07
N SER A 868 29.64 -55.04 32.89
CA SER A 868 29.51 -54.41 31.57
C SER A 868 30.01 -52.96 31.58
N ASN A 869 30.02 -52.33 30.40
CA ASN A 869 30.15 -50.88 30.28
C ASN A 869 28.77 -50.30 29.99
N GLY A 870 28.54 -49.05 30.37
CA GLY A 870 27.30 -48.34 30.09
C GLY A 870 27.55 -46.84 29.91
N TYR A 871 26.50 -46.08 29.59
CA TYR A 871 26.56 -44.64 29.46
C TYR A 871 25.27 -43.97 29.91
N SER A 872 25.28 -42.65 30.08
CA SER A 872 24.09 -41.88 30.44
C SER A 872 24.11 -40.48 29.87
N ILE A 873 22.92 -39.97 29.60
CA ILE A 873 22.65 -38.57 29.22
C ILE A 873 21.63 -38.03 30.23
N SER A 874 21.81 -36.78 30.67
CA SER A 874 21.03 -36.18 31.75
C SER A 874 20.77 -34.70 31.52
N LEU A 875 19.54 -34.27 31.74
CA LEU A 875 19.10 -32.88 31.74
C LEU A 875 18.66 -32.51 33.16
N GLY A 876 19.23 -31.44 33.73
CA GLY A 876 18.94 -31.05 35.10
C GLY A 876 18.90 -29.55 35.32
N ARG A 877 18.30 -29.15 36.44
CA ARG A 877 18.14 -27.76 36.85
C ARG A 877 18.62 -27.59 38.29
N ASP A 878 19.62 -26.73 38.49
CA ASP A 878 19.98 -26.24 39.82
C ASP A 878 18.84 -25.35 40.33
N LEU A 879 18.03 -25.85 41.27
CA LEU A 879 16.89 -25.12 41.87
C LEU A 879 17.36 -24.19 42.98
N THR A 880 18.38 -24.60 43.74
CA THR A 880 19.06 -23.76 44.74
C THR A 880 20.55 -24.09 44.74
N LYS A 881 21.36 -23.30 45.48
CA LYS A 881 22.78 -23.63 45.72
C LYS A 881 23.02 -24.94 46.50
N HIS A 882 21.99 -25.64 46.96
CA HIS A 882 22.09 -26.93 47.66
C HIS A 882 21.21 -28.06 47.08
N LEU A 883 20.39 -27.79 46.06
CA LEU A 883 19.44 -28.76 45.50
C LEU A 883 19.33 -28.57 43.98
N SER A 884 19.50 -29.66 43.24
CA SER A 884 19.20 -29.74 41.80
C SER A 884 18.24 -30.89 41.53
N LEU A 885 17.39 -30.75 40.52
CA LEU A 885 16.58 -31.82 39.95
C LEU A 885 17.25 -32.28 38.64
N GLU A 886 17.17 -33.57 38.31
CA GLU A 886 17.81 -34.16 37.13
C GLU A 886 16.96 -35.32 36.58
N GLY A 887 16.57 -35.23 35.31
CA GLY A 887 16.09 -36.37 34.53
C GLY A 887 17.25 -36.98 33.74
N TYR A 888 17.26 -38.30 33.56
CA TYR A 888 18.33 -38.99 32.84
C TYR A 888 17.88 -40.30 32.22
N TYR A 889 18.52 -40.66 31.11
CA TYR A 889 18.56 -42.01 30.55
C TYR A 889 19.92 -42.64 30.82
N PHE A 890 19.97 -43.95 31.04
CA PHE A 890 21.18 -44.69 31.42
C PHE A 890 21.17 -46.10 30.82
N ASP A 891 21.92 -46.33 29.73
CA ASP A 891 22.29 -47.67 29.29
C ASP A 891 23.22 -48.30 30.33
N LEU A 892 22.79 -49.40 30.94
CA LEU A 892 23.51 -50.16 31.95
C LEU A 892 24.36 -51.28 31.35
N GLY A 893 24.13 -51.63 30.08
CA GLY A 893 24.81 -52.68 29.33
C GLY A 893 24.30 -54.10 29.60
N GLU A 894 24.90 -55.09 28.94
CA GLU A 894 24.48 -56.49 29.02
C GLU A 894 25.01 -57.27 30.23
N ALA A 895 24.18 -58.16 30.80
CA ALA A 895 24.61 -59.33 31.57
C ALA A 895 24.62 -60.58 30.68
N GLN A 896 25.60 -61.48 30.85
CA GLN A 896 25.69 -62.71 30.05
C GLN A 896 25.16 -63.93 30.83
N ILE A 897 24.19 -64.65 30.28
CA ILE A 897 23.45 -65.74 30.95
C ILE A 897 23.78 -67.10 30.31
N ASN A 898 24.17 -68.10 31.11
CA ASN A 898 24.36 -69.48 30.63
C ASN A 898 23.03 -70.22 30.50
N LEU A 899 22.80 -70.83 29.34
CA LEU A 899 21.67 -71.72 29.05
C LEU A 899 22.03 -73.20 29.30
N GLN A 900 21.02 -74.07 29.46
CA GLN A 900 21.21 -75.50 29.78
C GLN A 900 22.02 -76.30 28.73
N ASN A 901 22.11 -75.80 27.49
CA ASN A 901 22.90 -76.40 26.41
C ASN A 901 24.39 -75.99 26.42
N GLY A 902 24.81 -75.13 27.36
CA GLY A 902 26.18 -74.60 27.45
C GLY A 902 26.46 -73.39 26.55
N THR A 903 25.43 -72.76 25.99
CA THR A 903 25.53 -71.51 25.21
C THR A 903 25.22 -70.30 26.10
N THR A 904 25.91 -69.18 25.89
CA THR A 904 25.58 -67.88 26.52
C THR A 904 24.67 -67.02 25.64
N LYS A 905 23.88 -66.17 26.28
CA LYS A 905 23.03 -65.14 25.65
C LYS A 905 23.10 -63.84 26.47
N PRO A 906 22.98 -62.66 25.82
CA PRO A 906 22.91 -61.37 26.51
C PRO A 906 21.55 -61.13 27.15
N LEU A 907 21.54 -60.23 28.14
CA LEU A 907 20.39 -59.56 28.72
C LEU A 907 20.80 -58.10 28.94
N GLY A 908 20.36 -57.21 28.05
CA GLY A 908 20.54 -55.76 28.17
C GLY A 908 19.77 -55.20 29.36
N TYR A 909 20.21 -54.04 29.84
CA TYR A 909 19.58 -53.29 30.92
C TYR A 909 19.66 -51.80 30.63
N GLU A 910 18.59 -51.06 30.90
CA GLU A 910 18.53 -49.61 30.78
C GLU A 910 17.75 -49.01 31.93
N HIS A 911 17.93 -47.72 32.20
CA HIS A 911 17.27 -47.05 33.30
C HIS A 911 16.97 -45.57 33.01
N LEU A 912 15.73 -45.27 32.64
CA LEU A 912 15.18 -43.92 32.50
C LEU A 912 14.64 -43.45 33.86
N GLY A 913 14.97 -42.24 34.32
CA GLY A 913 14.48 -41.79 35.62
C GLY A 913 14.74 -40.35 36.02
N ILE A 914 14.15 -39.96 37.14
CA ILE A 914 14.24 -38.61 37.73
C ILE A 914 14.92 -38.64 39.10
N SER A 915 15.52 -37.53 39.52
CA SER A 915 16.41 -37.50 40.68
C SER A 915 16.55 -36.15 41.34
N ALA A 916 16.60 -36.16 42.68
CA ALA A 916 16.98 -35.03 43.50
C ALA A 916 18.45 -35.17 43.96
N LEU A 917 19.27 -34.15 43.68
CA LEU A 917 20.68 -34.06 44.04
C LEU A 917 20.87 -33.05 45.17
N GLY A 918 21.17 -33.54 46.38
CA GLY A 918 21.43 -32.72 47.57
C GLY A 918 22.92 -32.42 47.75
N TYR A 919 23.33 -31.17 47.55
CA TYR A 919 24.75 -30.73 47.62
C TYR A 919 25.15 -30.23 49.01
N PHE A 920 25.78 -31.10 49.80
CA PHE A 920 26.23 -30.80 51.17
C PHE A 920 27.53 -29.99 51.24
N TYR A 921 28.32 -29.97 50.16
CA TYR A 921 29.46 -29.06 49.98
C TYR A 921 29.41 -28.47 48.58
N ASN A 922 29.40 -27.14 48.44
CA ASN A 922 29.26 -26.49 47.14
C ASN A 922 30.03 -25.17 47.02
N ASN A 923 31.18 -25.19 46.35
CA ASN A 923 31.97 -23.99 46.02
C ASN A 923 31.64 -23.37 44.64
N ARG A 924 30.55 -23.78 43.98
CA ARG A 924 30.13 -23.25 42.65
C ARG A 924 29.21 -22.02 42.74
N SER A 925 28.88 -21.56 43.95
CA SER A 925 27.98 -20.41 44.18
C SER A 925 28.76 -19.17 44.64
N ALA A 926 28.44 -18.01 44.05
CA ALA A 926 28.98 -16.71 44.43
C ALA A 926 28.32 -16.18 45.72
N ASP A 927 29.10 -15.64 46.67
CA ASP A 927 28.58 -14.81 47.78
C ASP A 927 29.68 -14.03 48.54
N ASP A 928 30.90 -14.57 48.69
CA ASP A 928 31.98 -13.97 49.53
C ASP A 928 32.81 -12.91 48.76
N TYR A 929 32.14 -11.85 48.29
CA TYR A 929 32.75 -10.76 47.54
C TYR A 929 33.51 -9.79 48.47
N LYS A 930 34.83 -9.98 48.60
CA LYS A 930 35.72 -9.05 49.33
C LYS A 930 36.96 -8.66 48.52
N ASN A 931 36.97 -7.39 48.12
CA ASN A 931 38.04 -6.60 47.49
C ASN A 931 38.23 -6.82 45.98
N GLY A 932 38.08 -5.74 45.21
CA GLY A 932 38.45 -5.69 43.78
C GLY A 932 37.41 -4.95 42.92
N PHE A 933 37.88 -3.98 42.14
CA PHE A 933 37.19 -3.40 40.99
C PHE A 933 38.10 -3.60 39.77
N ASP A 934 37.63 -4.35 38.79
CA ASP A 934 38.22 -4.50 37.46
C ASP A 934 37.10 -4.60 36.41
N ASP A 935 37.09 -3.68 35.44
CA ASP A 935 35.94 -3.38 34.57
C ASP A 935 35.63 -4.46 33.51
N GLU A 936 36.33 -5.60 33.51
CA GLU A 936 36.14 -6.73 32.58
C GLU A 936 35.04 -7.73 33.03
N GLY A 937 34.60 -7.68 34.29
CA GLY A 937 33.37 -8.36 34.76
C GLY A 937 33.29 -9.89 34.62
N LEU A 938 34.42 -10.58 34.40
CA LEU A 938 34.46 -11.97 33.90
C LEU A 938 34.90 -13.05 34.91
N HIS A 939 34.79 -12.79 36.22
CA HIS A 939 35.13 -13.75 37.27
C HIS A 939 34.01 -14.76 37.54
N ARG A 940 33.88 -15.77 36.67
CA ARG A 940 33.04 -16.97 36.91
C ARG A 940 33.83 -18.02 37.69
N HIS A 941 33.26 -18.49 38.80
CA HIS A 941 34.00 -19.30 39.79
C HIS A 941 34.32 -20.73 39.34
N GLU A 942 35.42 -21.26 39.87
CA GLU A 942 35.83 -22.67 39.75
C GLU A 942 35.79 -23.33 41.13
N GLY A 943 35.36 -24.59 41.22
CA GLY A 943 35.20 -25.21 42.53
C GLY A 943 34.72 -26.65 42.57
N PHE A 944 35.15 -27.37 43.60
CA PHE A 944 34.72 -28.72 43.94
C PHE A 944 33.36 -28.72 44.66
N SER A 945 32.59 -29.80 44.53
CA SER A 945 31.29 -29.99 45.18
C SER A 945 30.98 -31.47 45.41
N THR A 946 30.15 -31.79 46.41
CA THR A 946 29.75 -33.17 46.74
C THR A 946 28.26 -33.26 47.03
N TYR A 947 27.64 -34.37 46.63
CA TYR A 947 26.19 -34.59 46.77
C TYR A 947 25.83 -36.06 47.00
N ALA A 948 24.62 -36.27 47.51
CA ALA A 948 23.88 -37.53 47.38
C ALA A 948 22.77 -37.37 46.35
N ARG A 949 22.44 -38.46 45.65
CA ARG A 949 21.27 -38.60 44.76
C ARG A 949 20.28 -39.57 45.40
N ILE A 950 19.01 -39.25 45.30
CA ILE A 950 17.90 -40.21 45.43
C ILE A 950 16.91 -39.94 44.30
N GLY A 951 16.28 -40.98 43.78
CA GLY A 951 15.32 -40.84 42.68
C GLY A 951 14.46 -42.07 42.48
N LEU A 952 13.64 -41.98 41.44
CA LEU A 952 12.80 -43.07 40.93
C LEU A 952 13.11 -43.22 39.44
N GLY A 953 13.05 -44.44 38.92
CA GLY A 953 13.17 -44.68 37.49
C GLY A 953 12.57 -46.00 37.04
N TYR A 954 12.30 -46.06 35.75
CA TYR A 954 11.86 -47.21 35.01
C TYR A 954 13.09 -47.99 34.50
N MET A 955 13.14 -49.29 34.78
CA MET A 955 14.19 -50.19 34.31
C MET A 955 13.66 -51.05 33.16
N ASN A 956 14.25 -50.87 31.98
CA ASN A 956 14.00 -51.69 30.80
C ASN A 956 15.08 -52.80 30.72
N ASN A 957 14.73 -53.96 30.16
CA ASN A 957 15.70 -55.02 29.85
C ASN A 957 15.40 -55.59 28.46
N GLU A 958 16.44 -56.03 27.75
CA GLU A 958 16.33 -56.55 26.37
C GLU A 958 16.98 -57.92 26.23
N THR A 959 16.30 -58.90 25.63
CA THR A 959 16.90 -60.21 25.30
C THR A 959 16.00 -61.05 24.40
N ASN A 960 16.58 -61.90 23.53
CA ASN A 960 15.85 -62.97 22.84
C ASN A 960 15.65 -64.20 23.77
N ILE A 961 15.17 -63.99 25.01
CA ILE A 961 14.81 -65.02 25.99
C ILE A 961 13.56 -64.55 26.72
N ASN A 962 12.42 -65.23 26.56
CA ASN A 962 11.17 -64.84 27.19
C ASN A 962 11.31 -64.79 28.73
N TYR A 963 10.97 -63.63 29.32
CA TYR A 963 11.02 -63.34 30.76
C TYR A 963 9.79 -62.49 31.16
N GLU A 964 9.59 -62.24 32.46
CA GLU A 964 8.50 -61.39 32.97
C GLU A 964 9.04 -60.21 33.78
N ARG A 965 8.50 -59.03 33.50
CA ARG A 965 8.77 -57.79 34.24
C ARG A 965 7.84 -57.71 35.45
N VAL A 966 8.33 -58.06 36.64
CA VAL A 966 7.51 -58.07 37.89
C VAL A 966 7.32 -56.66 38.47
N HIS A 967 8.36 -55.83 38.34
CA HIS A 967 8.36 -54.42 38.74
C HIS A 967 9.26 -53.67 37.76
N SER A 968 8.72 -52.66 37.08
CA SER A 968 9.50 -51.80 36.18
C SER A 968 10.04 -50.57 36.90
N ILE A 969 9.38 -50.10 37.97
CA ILE A 969 9.73 -48.87 38.70
C ILE A 969 10.54 -49.18 39.95
N HIS A 970 11.73 -48.58 40.08
CA HIS A 970 12.68 -48.79 41.16
C HIS A 970 13.05 -47.50 41.89
N LEU A 971 13.45 -47.62 43.16
CA LEU A 971 13.99 -46.51 43.97
C LEU A 971 15.51 -46.60 44.01
N HIS A 972 16.18 -45.76 43.23
CA HIS A 972 17.64 -45.72 43.15
C HIS A 972 18.25 -44.65 44.07
N TYR A 973 19.50 -44.88 44.48
CA TYR A 973 20.25 -43.93 45.30
C TYR A 973 21.75 -43.97 45.02
N GLY A 974 22.43 -42.85 45.25
CA GLY A 974 23.85 -42.73 44.93
C GLY A 974 24.53 -41.53 45.58
N ALA A 975 25.81 -41.36 45.28
CA ALA A 975 26.60 -40.20 45.69
C ALA A 975 27.60 -39.80 44.61
N GLY A 976 27.88 -38.50 44.51
CA GLY A 976 28.71 -37.95 43.46
C GLY A 976 29.61 -36.81 43.90
N LEU A 977 30.68 -36.63 43.12
CA LEU A 977 31.68 -35.58 43.22
C LEU A 977 31.66 -34.78 41.92
N GLU A 978 31.79 -33.45 42.03
CA GLU A 978 31.79 -32.56 40.86
C GLU A 978 32.90 -31.51 40.99
N TYR A 979 33.52 -31.12 39.87
CA TYR A 979 34.45 -29.98 39.80
C TYR A 979 34.08 -29.08 38.62
N GLY A 980 33.64 -27.86 38.90
CA GLY A 980 33.27 -26.85 37.90
C GLY A 980 34.44 -25.94 37.49
N TRP A 981 34.52 -25.61 36.20
CA TRP A 981 35.42 -24.63 35.62
C TRP A 981 34.70 -23.33 35.24
N SER A 982 35.47 -22.25 35.12
CA SER A 982 35.01 -20.87 34.89
C SER A 982 34.21 -20.66 33.58
N ASN A 983 34.32 -21.59 32.62
CA ASN A 983 33.55 -21.61 31.36
C ASN A 983 32.17 -22.28 31.47
N GLY A 984 31.77 -22.73 32.67
CA GLY A 984 30.49 -23.41 32.92
C GLY A 984 30.47 -24.91 32.57
N ILE A 985 31.60 -25.49 32.16
CA ILE A 985 31.75 -26.95 32.09
C ILE A 985 32.10 -27.46 33.49
N ALA A 986 31.62 -28.64 33.88
CA ALA A 986 32.06 -29.35 35.07
C ALA A 986 32.36 -30.82 34.76
N GLY A 987 33.32 -31.39 35.49
CA GLY A 987 33.61 -32.82 35.49
C GLY A 987 32.94 -33.50 36.67
N ARG A 988 32.36 -34.67 36.45
CA ARG A 988 31.53 -35.42 37.41
C ARG A 988 32.05 -36.84 37.59
N ALA A 989 31.89 -37.40 38.79
CA ALA A 989 32.09 -38.82 39.06
C ALA A 989 31.03 -39.31 40.07
N GLU A 990 30.36 -40.44 39.78
CA GLU A 990 29.22 -40.93 40.56
C GLU A 990 29.34 -42.43 40.92
N ILE A 991 28.66 -42.84 41.98
CA ILE A 991 28.37 -44.23 42.31
C ILE A 991 26.87 -44.34 42.60
N ILE A 992 26.17 -45.25 41.93
CA ILE A 992 24.70 -45.39 41.99
C ILE A 992 24.34 -46.87 42.17
N ALA A 993 23.40 -47.16 43.06
CA ALA A 993 22.65 -48.42 43.07
C ALA A 993 21.28 -48.15 42.47
N HIS A 994 20.96 -48.79 41.35
CA HIS A 994 19.67 -48.65 40.64
C HIS A 994 18.66 -49.64 41.21
N ASP A 995 19.09 -50.88 41.42
CA ASP A 995 18.46 -51.84 42.34
C ASP A 995 19.59 -52.61 43.07
N LYS A 996 19.21 -53.51 43.97
CA LYS A 996 20.03 -54.57 44.55
C LYS A 996 20.97 -55.25 43.54
N ASP A 997 20.43 -55.57 42.37
CA ASP A 997 21.08 -56.41 41.36
C ASP A 997 21.76 -55.58 40.22
N ALA A 998 21.59 -54.25 40.18
CA ALA A 998 22.18 -53.35 39.17
C ALA A 998 22.87 -52.11 39.81
N GLN A 999 24.20 -51.98 39.63
CA GLN A 999 25.02 -50.94 40.29
C GLN A 999 26.06 -50.35 39.33
N THR A 1000 26.24 -49.02 39.33
CA THR A 1000 27.19 -48.33 38.42
C THR A 1000 28.24 -47.51 39.17
N VAL A 1001 29.40 -47.37 38.53
CA VAL A 1001 30.41 -46.34 38.83
C VAL A 1001 30.68 -45.57 37.54
N SER A 1002 30.43 -44.26 37.54
CA SER A 1002 30.51 -43.43 36.32
C SER A 1002 31.43 -42.23 36.46
N ILE A 1003 31.93 -41.74 35.31
CA ILE A 1003 32.65 -40.48 35.16
C ILE A 1003 32.14 -39.74 33.92
N GLY A 1004 32.03 -38.42 34.00
CA GLY A 1004 31.39 -37.65 32.93
C GLY A 1004 31.71 -36.16 32.92
N LEU A 1005 31.09 -35.47 31.97
CA LEU A 1005 31.16 -34.03 31.78
C LEU A 1005 29.74 -33.47 31.69
N LEU A 1006 29.55 -32.24 32.17
CA LEU A 1006 28.30 -31.49 31.98
C LEU A 1006 28.57 -30.03 31.67
N LYS A 1007 27.59 -29.38 31.04
CA LYS A 1007 27.59 -27.96 30.70
C LYS A 1007 26.42 -27.26 31.38
N ARG A 1008 26.70 -26.26 32.21
CA ARG A 1008 25.70 -25.34 32.78
C ARG A 1008 25.46 -24.15 31.85
N PHE A 1009 24.21 -23.74 31.75
CA PHE A 1009 23.73 -22.62 30.94
C PHE A 1009 23.14 -21.52 31.85
N GLY A 1010 23.23 -20.25 31.39
CA GLY A 1010 22.78 -19.07 32.15
C GLY A 1010 23.88 -18.08 32.53
N LYS A 1011 23.47 -16.87 32.92
CA LYS A 1011 24.34 -15.77 33.41
C LYS A 1011 23.83 -15.30 34.78
N VAL A 1012 24.74 -14.91 35.67
CA VAL A 1012 24.38 -14.20 36.90
C VAL A 1012 24.19 -12.73 36.57
N ALA A 1013 23.08 -12.12 37.03
CA ALA A 1013 22.78 -10.72 36.76
C ALA A 1013 23.69 -9.78 37.57
N MET A 1014 24.23 -8.74 36.92
CA MET A 1014 24.98 -7.64 37.54
C MET A 1014 24.16 -6.36 37.53
N TYR A 1015 24.03 -5.70 38.68
CA TYR A 1015 23.35 -4.40 38.78
C TYR A 1015 24.21 -3.26 38.24
N LYS A 1016 23.60 -2.27 37.57
CA LYS A 1016 24.23 -0.99 37.19
C LYS A 1016 23.45 0.20 37.74
N THR A 1017 24.16 1.29 38.06
CA THR A 1017 23.61 2.54 38.61
C THR A 1017 23.49 3.66 37.55
N PRO A 1018 22.61 4.67 37.73
CA PRO A 1018 22.16 5.56 36.62
C PRO A 1018 22.69 7.01 36.61
N LYS A 1019 22.37 7.74 35.51
CA LYS A 1019 22.52 9.21 35.17
C LYS A 1019 23.93 9.74 34.83
N PRO A 1020 24.07 10.89 34.10
CA PRO A 1020 23.12 11.67 33.25
C PRO A 1020 23.63 11.85 31.77
N ALA A 1021 23.03 12.72 30.93
CA ALA A 1021 23.21 12.70 29.45
C ALA A 1021 23.25 14.07 28.70
N THR A 1022 23.81 14.10 27.46
CA THR A 1022 23.60 15.15 26.41
C THR A 1022 23.87 14.71 24.94
N LYS A 1023 22.80 14.54 24.16
CA LYS A 1023 22.52 14.80 22.70
C LYS A 1023 23.45 14.37 21.50
N PRO A 1024 22.89 14.14 20.28
CA PRO A 1024 23.32 13.01 19.41
C PRO A 1024 23.33 13.20 17.86
N LYS A 1025 23.76 12.17 17.10
CA LYS A 1025 23.11 11.54 15.90
C LYS A 1025 24.05 10.51 15.22
N PRO A 1026 23.57 9.58 14.34
CA PRO A 1026 22.17 9.19 14.01
C PRO A 1026 21.86 7.66 14.03
N VAL A 1027 20.59 7.29 13.79
CA VAL A 1027 20.05 5.91 13.48
C VAL A 1027 20.16 4.86 14.60
N ARG A 1028 19.14 4.07 14.96
CA ARG A 1028 17.65 4.14 14.84
C ARG A 1028 17.14 3.88 16.28
N THR A 1029 16.08 4.52 16.74
CA THR A 1029 15.71 4.47 18.18
C THR A 1029 14.21 4.48 18.38
N ILE A 1030 13.71 3.51 19.16
CA ILE A 1030 12.34 3.43 19.67
C ILE A 1030 12.35 3.83 21.16
N GLN A 1031 11.24 4.34 21.68
CA GLN A 1031 11.14 5.08 22.95
C GLN A 1031 11.05 4.19 24.20
N PRO A 1032 11.46 4.71 25.38
CA PRO A 1032 10.81 4.42 26.65
C PRO A 1032 9.64 5.40 26.89
N THR A 1033 8.53 4.90 27.43
CA THR A 1033 7.30 5.66 27.75
C THR A 1033 7.38 6.42 29.07
N LEU A 1034 6.63 7.53 29.20
CA LEU A 1034 6.06 7.96 30.49
C LEU A 1034 4.82 8.87 30.34
N SER A 1035 3.65 8.28 30.58
CA SER A 1035 2.48 8.83 31.30
C SER A 1035 2.08 10.31 31.12
N ALA A 1036 1.19 10.55 30.16
CA ALA A 1036 -0.05 11.31 30.36
C ALA A 1036 -1.08 10.80 29.32
N PRO A 1037 -2.39 10.77 29.60
CA PRO A 1037 -3.37 10.27 28.63
C PRO A 1037 -3.49 11.24 27.46
N VAL A 1038 -2.93 10.85 26.32
CA VAL A 1038 -3.38 11.31 25.01
C VAL A 1038 -4.42 10.31 24.56
N LEU A 1039 -5.58 10.81 24.12
CA LEU A 1039 -6.64 9.98 23.56
C LEU A 1039 -6.10 9.36 22.26
N LEU A 1040 -5.79 8.06 22.27
CA LEU A 1040 -5.61 7.32 21.03
C LEU A 1040 -7.00 7.09 20.46
N VAL A 1041 -7.33 7.85 19.42
CA VAL A 1041 -8.23 7.37 18.39
C VAL A 1041 -7.44 6.28 17.64
N THR A 1042 -8.00 5.08 17.55
CA THR A 1042 -7.45 4.02 16.69
C THR A 1042 -7.41 4.51 15.25
N PRO A 1043 -6.37 4.20 14.45
CA PRO A 1043 -6.48 4.37 13.02
C PRO A 1043 -7.57 3.41 12.55
N THR A 1044 -8.66 3.93 11.99
CA THR A 1044 -9.59 3.12 11.21
C THR A 1044 -8.86 2.48 10.04
N LEU A 1045 -9.30 1.32 9.59
CA LEU A 1045 -8.82 0.67 8.38
C LEU A 1045 -8.83 1.65 7.18
N PRO A 1046 -7.88 1.51 6.23
CA PRO A 1046 -7.86 2.33 5.03
C PRO A 1046 -9.02 1.90 4.11
N ILE A 1047 -9.99 2.78 3.91
CA ILE A 1047 -11.10 2.53 2.98
C ILE A 1047 -10.52 2.37 1.56
N PHE A 1048 -10.69 1.19 0.97
CA PHE A 1048 -10.31 0.88 -0.41
C PHE A 1048 -11.35 1.44 -1.40
N VAL A 1049 -11.46 2.77 -1.45
CA VAL A 1049 -12.15 3.43 -2.57
C VAL A 1049 -11.44 3.01 -3.87
N ASN A 1050 -12.19 2.72 -4.93
CA ASN A 1050 -11.63 2.38 -6.25
C ASN A 1050 -10.90 3.61 -6.84
N LEU A 1051 -9.58 3.70 -6.57
CA LEU A 1051 -8.82 4.94 -6.68
C LEU A 1051 -8.24 5.16 -8.09
N PRO A 1052 -8.45 6.33 -8.72
CA PRO A 1052 -8.26 6.53 -10.15
C PRO A 1052 -6.80 6.38 -10.61
N VAL A 1053 -6.57 5.57 -11.64
CA VAL A 1053 -5.22 5.30 -12.19
C VAL A 1053 -4.68 6.47 -13.02
N VAL A 1054 -3.94 7.37 -12.37
CA VAL A 1054 -3.47 8.63 -12.95
C VAL A 1054 -2.21 8.45 -13.80
N ASN A 1055 -2.41 8.37 -15.11
CA ASN A 1055 -1.37 8.09 -16.11
C ASN A 1055 -0.62 9.31 -16.65
N PHE A 1056 0.66 9.13 -17.01
CA PHE A 1056 1.54 10.18 -17.54
C PHE A 1056 2.02 9.95 -18.97
N LYS A 1057 2.40 11.04 -19.66
CA LYS A 1057 3.10 10.95 -20.94
C LYS A 1057 4.47 10.25 -20.77
N ASN A 1058 4.84 9.45 -21.77
CA ASN A 1058 6.08 8.66 -21.82
C ASN A 1058 7.33 9.47 -21.39
N ASN A 1059 8.07 8.98 -20.40
CA ASN A 1059 9.26 9.63 -19.80
C ASN A 1059 9.06 11.08 -19.32
N LYS A 1060 7.81 11.51 -19.06
CA LYS A 1060 7.44 12.85 -18.58
C LYS A 1060 6.62 12.80 -17.29
N TRP A 1061 6.52 13.97 -16.65
CA TRP A 1061 5.63 14.28 -15.53
C TRP A 1061 4.38 15.07 -15.96
N GLU A 1062 4.22 15.33 -17.25
CA GLU A 1062 2.97 15.83 -17.83
C GLU A 1062 1.89 14.74 -17.81
N LEU A 1063 0.71 15.04 -17.24
CA LEU A 1063 -0.47 14.17 -17.28
C LEU A 1063 -1.03 14.01 -18.71
N THR A 1064 -1.82 12.96 -18.92
CA THR A 1064 -2.73 12.88 -20.08
C THR A 1064 -3.98 13.72 -19.85
N LYS A 1065 -4.80 13.96 -20.89
CA LYS A 1065 -6.10 14.62 -20.72
C LYS A 1065 -7.05 13.79 -19.85
N GLN A 1066 -7.10 12.47 -20.08
CA GLN A 1066 -7.94 11.56 -19.31
C GLN A 1066 -7.58 11.57 -17.82
N SER A 1067 -6.27 11.51 -17.51
CA SER A 1067 -5.77 11.55 -16.12
C SER A 1067 -6.03 12.87 -15.37
N LEU A 1068 -6.56 13.90 -16.03
CA LEU A 1068 -7.06 15.12 -15.38
C LEU A 1068 -8.56 15.03 -15.06
N LEU A 1069 -9.34 14.30 -15.88
CA LEU A 1069 -10.75 14.01 -15.62
C LEU A 1069 -10.88 12.99 -14.48
N ASN A 1070 -10.13 11.88 -14.55
CA ASN A 1070 -10.11 10.85 -13.52
C ASN A 1070 -9.66 11.37 -12.14
N LEU A 1071 -9.05 12.56 -12.04
CA LEU A 1071 -8.70 13.18 -10.75
C LEU A 1071 -9.89 13.88 -10.07
N ASN A 1072 -10.98 14.19 -10.79
CA ASN A 1072 -12.09 14.98 -10.24
C ASN A 1072 -12.85 14.27 -9.10
N PRO A 1073 -13.24 12.98 -9.18
CA PRO A 1073 -13.94 12.32 -8.07
C PRO A 1073 -13.10 12.35 -6.78
N LEU A 1074 -11.82 11.98 -6.88
CA LEU A 1074 -10.85 12.04 -5.78
C LEU A 1074 -10.66 13.44 -5.20
N ILE A 1075 -10.79 14.50 -6.01
CA ILE A 1075 -10.77 15.88 -5.52
C ILE A 1075 -12.03 16.18 -4.70
N ASN A 1076 -13.21 15.77 -5.18
CA ASN A 1076 -14.49 16.01 -4.51
C ASN A 1076 -14.55 15.30 -3.15
N SER A 1077 -14.26 13.99 -3.10
CA SER A 1077 -14.25 13.23 -1.84
C SER A 1077 -13.26 13.79 -0.81
N LEU A 1078 -12.12 14.33 -1.27
CA LEU A 1078 -11.15 15.02 -0.41
C LEU A 1078 -11.63 16.42 0.02
N ILE A 1079 -12.45 17.12 -0.74
CA ILE A 1079 -13.08 18.40 -0.32
C ILE A 1079 -14.13 18.13 0.75
N GLU A 1080 -15.02 17.15 0.51
CA GLU A 1080 -16.12 16.74 1.39
C GLU A 1080 -15.61 16.19 2.73
N ASN A 1081 -14.49 15.45 2.73
CA ASN A 1081 -13.89 14.86 3.92
C ASN A 1081 -12.61 15.62 4.35
N PRO A 1082 -12.70 16.77 5.05
CA PRO A 1082 -11.56 17.66 5.31
C PRO A 1082 -10.47 17.09 6.24
N GLU A 1083 -10.76 16.03 7.01
CA GLU A 1083 -9.80 15.37 7.89
C GLU A 1083 -8.91 14.33 7.16
N TRP A 1084 -9.42 13.74 6.06
CA TRP A 1084 -8.71 12.72 5.29
C TRP A 1084 -7.36 13.24 4.76
N LYS A 1085 -6.35 12.39 4.83
CA LYS A 1085 -5.01 12.62 4.29
C LYS A 1085 -4.81 11.69 3.10
N ILE A 1086 -4.00 12.10 2.13
CA ILE A 1086 -3.70 11.31 0.93
C ILE A 1086 -2.20 11.10 0.78
N ILE A 1087 -1.79 9.85 0.61
CA ILE A 1087 -0.45 9.46 0.15
C ILE A 1087 -0.49 9.32 -1.38
N ILE A 1088 0.48 9.92 -2.05
CA ILE A 1088 0.66 9.82 -3.52
C ILE A 1088 1.93 9.02 -3.78
N ARG A 1089 1.73 7.77 -4.21
CA ARG A 1089 2.75 6.74 -4.50
C ARG A 1089 3.26 6.91 -5.94
N GLY A 1090 4.58 7.06 -6.11
CA GLY A 1090 5.20 7.49 -7.38
C GLY A 1090 5.99 6.41 -8.13
N HIS A 1091 5.56 6.08 -9.35
CA HIS A 1091 6.14 5.03 -10.20
C HIS A 1091 6.88 5.59 -11.44
N THR A 1092 7.68 4.76 -12.13
CA THR A 1092 8.60 5.17 -13.19
C THR A 1092 8.75 4.13 -14.30
N ASP A 1093 8.66 4.57 -15.55
CA ASP A 1093 8.77 3.80 -16.80
C ASP A 1093 10.15 3.91 -17.47
N ALA A 1094 11.01 4.80 -16.98
CA ALA A 1094 12.32 5.05 -17.57
C ALA A 1094 13.30 3.88 -17.31
N VAL A 1095 13.91 3.33 -18.35
CA VAL A 1095 15.06 2.41 -18.22
C VAL A 1095 16.32 3.26 -18.00
N GLY A 1096 16.94 3.20 -16.82
CA GLY A 1096 17.92 4.23 -16.46
C GLY A 1096 18.85 3.91 -15.29
N LYS A 1097 19.02 4.91 -14.43
CA LYS A 1097 19.80 4.82 -13.19
C LYS A 1097 18.88 5.24 -12.06
N GLU A 1098 18.86 4.50 -10.95
CA GLU A 1098 18.12 4.76 -9.72
C GLU A 1098 17.86 6.24 -9.43
N LYS A 1099 18.91 7.08 -9.41
CA LYS A 1099 18.78 8.53 -9.13
C LYS A 1099 17.93 9.29 -10.14
N SER A 1100 17.95 8.93 -11.43
CA SER A 1100 17.11 9.55 -12.46
C SER A 1100 15.66 9.12 -12.31
N ASN A 1101 15.46 7.84 -11.98
CA ASN A 1101 14.14 7.21 -11.96
C ASN A 1101 13.38 7.56 -10.68
N TYR A 1102 14.10 7.74 -9.56
CA TYR A 1102 13.63 8.40 -8.34
C TYR A 1102 13.28 9.90 -8.55
N LEU A 1103 13.97 10.61 -9.45
CA LEU A 1103 13.62 11.99 -9.78
C LEU A 1103 12.37 12.07 -10.68
N LEU A 1104 12.17 11.12 -11.59
CA LEU A 1104 10.97 11.05 -12.43
C LEU A 1104 9.72 10.68 -11.62
N SER A 1105 9.79 9.63 -10.79
CA SER A 1105 8.68 9.27 -9.89
C SER A 1105 8.33 10.40 -8.92
N LYS A 1106 9.35 11.08 -8.36
CA LYS A 1106 9.13 12.26 -7.53
C LYS A 1106 8.48 13.41 -8.30
N ALA A 1107 8.91 13.68 -9.54
CA ALA A 1107 8.29 14.72 -10.35
C ALA A 1107 6.80 14.45 -10.62
N ARG A 1108 6.42 13.20 -10.91
CA ARG A 1108 5.02 12.78 -11.10
C ARG A 1108 4.16 13.02 -9.86
N ALA A 1109 4.54 12.44 -8.73
CA ALA A 1109 3.79 12.60 -7.47
C ALA A 1109 3.79 14.05 -6.96
N THR A 1110 4.84 14.84 -7.26
CA THR A 1110 4.87 16.28 -6.94
C THR A 1110 3.92 17.08 -7.85
N PHE A 1111 3.81 16.74 -9.13
CA PHE A 1111 2.91 17.41 -10.07
C PHE A 1111 1.44 17.20 -9.69
N VAL A 1112 1.06 15.97 -9.33
CA VAL A 1112 -0.30 15.68 -8.84
C VAL A 1112 -0.57 16.35 -7.49
N ALA A 1113 0.39 16.34 -6.56
CA ALA A 1113 0.27 17.10 -5.31
C ALA A 1113 0.06 18.61 -5.54
N GLN A 1114 0.70 19.19 -6.56
CA GLN A 1114 0.51 20.59 -6.95
C GLN A 1114 -0.86 20.82 -7.60
N TYR A 1115 -1.37 19.86 -8.39
CA TYR A 1115 -2.71 19.93 -8.98
C TYR A 1115 -3.81 19.87 -7.90
N LEU A 1116 -3.71 18.95 -6.94
CA LEU A 1116 -4.62 18.89 -5.79
C LEU A 1116 -4.58 20.18 -4.94
N GLN A 1117 -3.39 20.76 -4.75
CA GLN A 1117 -3.23 22.05 -4.04
C GLN A 1117 -3.84 23.22 -4.80
N TYR A 1118 -3.74 23.25 -6.13
CA TYR A 1118 -4.41 24.23 -6.98
C TYR A 1118 -5.94 24.08 -6.91
N LYS A 1119 -6.45 22.85 -6.82
CA LYS A 1119 -7.85 22.49 -6.58
C LYS A 1119 -8.28 22.60 -5.10
N GLY A 1120 -7.51 23.30 -4.25
CA GLY A 1120 -7.90 23.65 -2.88
C GLY A 1120 -7.48 22.69 -1.76
N ILE A 1121 -6.98 21.49 -2.07
CA ILE A 1121 -6.57 20.51 -1.05
C ILE A 1121 -5.34 21.03 -0.27
N GLN A 1122 -5.54 21.26 1.03
CA GLN A 1122 -4.51 21.87 1.89
C GLN A 1122 -3.24 21.02 1.93
N SER A 1123 -2.08 21.64 1.68
CA SER A 1123 -0.79 20.93 1.56
C SER A 1123 -0.36 20.11 2.79
N LYS A 1124 -0.92 20.37 3.98
CA LYS A 1124 -0.76 19.54 5.19
C LYS A 1124 -1.42 18.15 5.11
N ARG A 1125 -2.34 17.94 4.16
CA ARG A 1125 -3.09 16.69 3.94
C ARG A 1125 -2.44 15.76 2.91
N ILE A 1126 -1.43 16.22 2.17
CA ILE A 1126 -0.82 15.49 1.05
C ILE A 1126 0.59 15.02 1.41
N ILE A 1127 0.84 13.72 1.22
CA ILE A 1127 2.11 13.04 1.48
C ILE A 1127 2.65 12.51 0.14
N ILE A 1128 3.91 12.79 -0.19
CA ILE A 1128 4.52 12.42 -1.49
C ILE A 1128 5.53 11.29 -1.27
N LEU A 1129 5.29 10.11 -1.85
CA LEU A 1129 6.09 8.90 -1.65
C LEU A 1129 6.66 8.35 -2.98
N PRO A 1130 7.85 8.80 -3.42
CA PRO A 1130 8.44 8.37 -4.68
C PRO A 1130 9.25 7.07 -4.55
N PHE A 1131 8.78 5.97 -5.15
CA PHE A 1131 9.46 4.68 -5.09
C PHE A 1131 10.65 4.58 -6.06
N GLY A 1132 10.51 5.14 -7.26
CA GLY A 1132 11.52 4.94 -8.31
C GLY A 1132 11.56 3.48 -8.74
N GLU A 1133 12.74 2.87 -8.85
CA GLU A 1133 12.90 1.48 -9.29
C GLU A 1133 12.69 0.44 -8.16
N LYS A 1134 12.28 0.84 -6.95
CA LYS A 1134 12.28 -0.04 -5.77
C LYS A 1134 10.98 -0.81 -5.54
N LEU A 1135 9.86 -0.25 -6.00
CA LEU A 1135 8.54 -0.87 -6.01
C LEU A 1135 7.88 -0.54 -7.36
N PRO A 1136 8.32 -1.18 -8.46
CA PRO A 1136 7.60 -1.14 -9.73
C PRO A 1136 6.37 -2.07 -9.65
N ILE A 1137 5.30 -1.74 -10.37
CA ILE A 1137 4.11 -2.60 -10.51
C ILE A 1137 4.42 -3.77 -11.46
N ALA A 1138 5.28 -3.55 -12.47
CA ALA A 1138 5.69 -4.58 -13.43
C ALA A 1138 7.15 -4.38 -13.89
N ASP A 1139 7.75 -5.36 -14.57
CA ASP A 1139 9.15 -5.27 -14.97
C ASP A 1139 9.40 -4.19 -16.06
N ASN A 1140 10.19 -3.18 -15.71
CA ASN A 1140 10.62 -2.12 -16.64
C ASN A 1140 11.47 -2.61 -17.84
N LYS A 1141 11.84 -3.90 -17.91
CA LYS A 1141 12.47 -4.49 -19.09
C LYS A 1141 11.50 -4.67 -20.28
N THR A 1142 10.24 -5.06 -20.04
CA THR A 1142 9.23 -5.20 -21.11
C THR A 1142 8.68 -3.83 -21.51
N LYS A 1143 8.05 -3.70 -22.70
CA LYS A 1143 7.40 -2.44 -23.10
C LYS A 1143 6.09 -2.27 -22.34
N GLU A 1144 5.47 -3.38 -22.00
CA GLU A 1144 4.16 -3.58 -21.41
C GLU A 1144 4.22 -3.24 -19.91
N GLY A 1145 5.22 -3.73 -19.18
CA GLY A 1145 5.49 -3.31 -17.79
C GLY A 1145 5.87 -1.83 -17.67
N ARG A 1146 6.54 -1.26 -18.70
CA ARG A 1146 6.74 0.20 -18.82
C ARG A 1146 5.45 0.97 -19.19
N GLN A 1147 4.36 0.32 -19.56
CA GLN A 1147 3.04 0.95 -19.67
C GLN A 1147 2.37 0.99 -18.30
N LEU A 1148 2.34 -0.13 -17.57
CA LEU A 1148 1.80 -0.22 -16.20
C LEU A 1148 2.52 0.76 -15.23
N ASN A 1149 3.85 0.86 -15.29
CA ASN A 1149 4.63 1.78 -14.43
C ASN A 1149 4.50 3.29 -14.76
N ARG A 1150 3.59 3.72 -15.65
CA ARG A 1150 3.34 5.15 -15.95
C ARG A 1150 2.25 5.80 -15.09
N ARG A 1151 1.89 5.19 -13.96
CA ARG A 1151 0.91 5.70 -12.99
C ARG A 1151 1.52 6.47 -11.80
N VAL A 1152 0.68 7.20 -11.07
CA VAL A 1152 0.79 7.34 -9.61
C VAL A 1152 -0.42 6.66 -9.00
N ASP A 1153 -0.22 6.15 -7.78
CA ASP A 1153 -1.26 5.50 -6.99
C ASP A 1153 -1.57 6.30 -5.73
N PHE A 1154 -2.75 6.05 -5.16
CA PHE A 1154 -3.28 6.79 -4.03
C PHE A 1154 -3.57 5.87 -2.85
N GLU A 1155 -3.68 6.46 -1.67
CA GLU A 1155 -3.91 5.78 -0.40
C GLU A 1155 -4.47 6.83 0.56
N ILE A 1156 -5.66 6.59 1.11
CA ILE A 1156 -6.38 7.54 1.98
C ILE A 1156 -6.21 7.11 3.44
N ILE A 1157 -5.98 8.09 4.33
CA ILE A 1157 -5.84 7.88 5.77
C ILE A 1157 -6.73 8.89 6.51
N LYS A 1158 -7.69 8.39 7.28
CA LYS A 1158 -8.62 9.18 8.12
C LYS A 1158 -7.88 10.05 9.15
#